data_AF-A0A0M2HVI3-F1
#
_entry.id   AF-A0A0M2HVI3-F1
#
_cell.length_a   1.000
_cell.length_b   1.000
_cell.length_c   1.000
_cell.angle_alpha   90.00
_cell.angle_beta   90.00
_cell.angle_gamma   90.00
#
_symmetry.space_group_name_H-M   'P 1'
#
loop_
_entity.id
_entity.type
_entity.pdbx_description
1 polymer ?
#
loop_
_entity_poly.entity_id
_entity_poly.type
_entity_poly.pdbx_seq_one_letter_code
_entity_poly.pdbx_strand_id
1 'polypeptide(L)'
;MRQRRPLLALLAAAIVIPLSGLIATSAQAATPVSLRDPVKREIAQEIITSAENSVLDWYNRYDYIEDIGDGRGYTGGIIGFTSGTSDMLELVERYTQKYPSNGLAKYLPALRSVDGTDSHTGLGSAFETAWKAEGQKAAFQRAQRDLTREWYFDPSVDLAIGDKLGALGQFAYYDAAVVHGFDGLQSIRTEAKKKAQTPAQGGNETTYLNAFLDARVVEMQKEAAHEDVSRIETAQRVWLDAGNLNLDTPLVWDMYGSDHFNLATDPTPRWPLDEIGGATPTPTPTPTTPGTATLISQGKPVTASSVEGAGFEAAKAVDGSATSRWSSKEGIDPQWIRIDLGAGAAVSKVVLKWEAAYASKYRIEMSADGTTWTTLATEAAGNGGTDEFTSLNGSGRYLRIYGTARGTAYGYSLFEVEAYGTASTGGGTTPTPTPTPTQTATPTPTPTSTPGTATLISKSKPTTTSSVESAEFDGSKAVDGSATSRWSSKEGIDPQWIRIDLGAGSTVNKVVLKWEAAYASKYRIEMSADGTTWTTLATEAAGNGGTDEFTSLNGSGRYLRIYGTARGTAYGYSLFEVEAYGTASTDGGTPGGTTFRVVGAGDIAGTGCSAPSSSCQHFATATLAQSLNPAFYITMGDMAYDDGHIEDFMNNYDKSWGKFKSSTWPVPGNHESYDTDYNEETEKGDEQAYRDYFGARATPQGKMWYSYDYGNWHFIALNSNRFDEQEQIDWIKADLAANTKQCTVVYYHHPAFTSGTHGNEGVSDEVWALMANAGVELVINGHDHDYERFAPQSATGAAAANGTVEIVAGMGGVNLTGYENVKPNSVKRVGDKYGVLQLDFTDDSVTSKLIAVGGAVADTSTITCH
;
A
#
# COMPACT_ATOMS: atom_id res chain seq x y z
N MET A 1 -57.83 52.63 -48.49
CA MET A 1 -57.21 53.45 -47.41
C MET A 1 -55.75 53.00 -47.22
N ARG A 2 -54.96 53.65 -46.35
CA ARG A 2 -53.51 53.37 -46.08
C ARG A 2 -53.35 52.16 -45.12
N GLN A 3 -52.24 51.45 -44.89
CA GLN A 3 -50.89 51.12 -45.48
C GLN A 3 -50.28 50.04 -44.51
N ARG A 4 -49.37 49.08 -44.79
CA ARG A 4 -48.44 48.60 -45.87
C ARG A 4 -48.63 47.05 -46.02
N ARG A 5 -48.09 46.22 -46.94
CA ARG A 5 -46.87 46.10 -47.80
C ARG A 5 -45.58 45.58 -47.11
N PRO A 6 -44.73 44.75 -47.77
CA PRO A 6 -44.99 43.78 -48.86
C PRO A 6 -44.13 42.48 -48.82
N LEU A 7 -44.16 41.70 -49.91
CA LEU A 7 -43.35 40.49 -50.21
C LEU A 7 -41.91 40.81 -50.69
N LEU A 8 -41.00 39.80 -50.67
CA LEU A 8 -40.22 39.22 -51.81
C LEU A 8 -39.34 38.05 -51.24
N ALA A 9 -39.25 36.83 -51.81
CA ALA A 9 -38.63 36.34 -53.06
C ALA A 9 -37.10 36.06 -52.97
N LEU A 10 -36.63 34.97 -53.60
CA LEU A 10 -35.32 34.33 -53.37
C LEU A 10 -34.22 34.59 -54.44
N LEU A 11 -32.97 34.29 -54.03
CA LEU A 11 -31.80 33.85 -54.83
C LEU A 11 -31.09 34.84 -55.79
N ALA A 12 -29.91 35.35 -55.40
CA ALA A 12 -28.58 34.76 -55.76
C ALA A 12 -27.37 35.69 -55.46
N ALA A 13 -26.16 35.10 -55.39
CA ALA A 13 -24.82 35.71 -55.54
C ALA A 13 -24.25 36.68 -54.46
N ALA A 14 -23.59 36.08 -53.45
CA ALA A 14 -22.31 36.44 -52.79
C ALA A 14 -21.77 37.90 -52.70
N ILE A 15 -21.54 38.37 -51.47
CA ILE A 15 -20.43 39.27 -51.06
C ILE A 15 -19.84 38.73 -49.73
N VAL A 16 -18.54 38.97 -49.50
CA VAL A 16 -17.74 38.50 -48.35
C VAL A 16 -18.00 39.31 -47.07
N ILE A 17 -18.03 38.62 -45.92
CA ILE A 17 -17.94 39.19 -44.55
C ILE A 17 -16.86 38.38 -43.79
N PRO A 18 -15.97 39.00 -42.99
CA PRO A 18 -14.78 38.34 -42.46
C PRO A 18 -15.08 37.29 -41.38
N LEU A 19 -14.24 36.25 -41.35
CA LEU A 19 -14.32 35.14 -40.40
C LEU A 19 -13.67 35.50 -39.05
N SER A 20 -14.42 36.18 -38.18
CA SER A 20 -14.08 36.35 -36.76
C SER A 20 -14.80 35.27 -35.95
N GLY A 21 -14.04 34.33 -35.39
CA GLY A 21 -14.62 33.12 -34.79
C GLY A 21 -15.32 33.36 -33.44
N LEU A 22 -16.53 32.82 -33.30
CA LEU A 22 -16.97 32.27 -32.02
C LEU A 22 -16.59 30.78 -32.03
N ILE A 23 -15.57 30.42 -31.24
CA ILE A 23 -15.35 29.02 -30.87
C ILE A 23 -16.36 28.71 -29.77
N ALA A 24 -17.31 27.83 -30.05
CA ALA A 24 -18.12 27.22 -29.00
C ALA A 24 -17.21 26.26 -28.22
N THR A 25 -16.71 26.69 -27.07
CA THR A 25 -15.90 25.86 -26.19
C THR A 25 -16.78 24.77 -25.57
N SER A 26 -16.66 23.55 -26.09
CA SER A 26 -17.17 22.35 -25.41
C SER A 26 -16.45 22.19 -24.07
N ALA A 27 -17.18 22.37 -22.97
CA ALA A 27 -16.65 22.05 -21.65
C ALA A 27 -16.52 20.53 -21.54
N GLN A 28 -15.29 20.02 -21.64
CA GLN A 28 -14.99 18.61 -21.39
C GLN A 28 -15.28 18.32 -19.91
N ALA A 29 -16.11 17.32 -19.62
CA ALA A 29 -16.42 16.96 -18.24
C ALA A 29 -15.18 16.38 -17.54
N ALA A 30 -14.91 16.84 -16.32
CA ALA A 30 -13.89 16.22 -15.48
C ALA A 30 -14.34 14.81 -15.04
N THR A 31 -13.40 13.88 -14.87
CA THR A 31 -13.74 12.56 -14.33
C THR A 31 -14.27 12.69 -12.90
N PRO A 32 -15.32 11.95 -12.51
CA PRO A 32 -15.76 11.95 -11.13
C PRO A 32 -14.73 11.38 -10.17
N VAL A 33 -14.51 12.10 -9.07
CA VAL A 33 -13.84 11.61 -7.87
C VAL A 33 -14.73 10.54 -7.21
N SER A 34 -14.14 9.56 -6.52
CA SER A 34 -14.92 8.56 -5.75
C SER A 34 -15.12 9.04 -4.31
N LEU A 35 -16.24 8.63 -3.70
CA LEU A 35 -16.52 8.83 -2.28
C LEU A 35 -15.49 8.15 -1.35
N ARG A 36 -14.68 7.20 -1.87
CA ARG A 36 -13.55 6.59 -1.15
C ARG A 36 -12.34 7.51 -0.98
N ASP A 37 -12.29 8.66 -1.65
CA ASP A 37 -11.31 9.70 -1.33
C ASP A 37 -11.49 10.18 0.12
N PRO A 38 -10.41 10.36 0.92
CA PRO A 38 -10.54 10.71 2.33
C PRO A 38 -11.34 11.99 2.60
N VAL A 39 -11.24 13.01 1.73
CA VAL A 39 -12.01 14.25 1.86
C VAL A 39 -13.46 14.00 1.46
N LYS A 40 -13.73 13.26 0.39
CA LYS A 40 -15.11 12.93 -0.01
C LYS A 40 -15.84 12.04 1.01
N ARG A 41 -15.12 11.16 1.72
CA ARG A 41 -15.66 10.36 2.83
C ARG A 41 -15.97 11.22 4.06
N GLU A 42 -15.10 12.18 4.38
CA GLU A 42 -15.36 13.16 5.45
C GLU A 42 -16.62 13.99 5.13
N ILE A 43 -16.69 14.58 3.92
CA ILE A 43 -17.86 15.32 3.43
C ILE A 43 -19.14 14.48 3.53
N ALA A 44 -19.11 13.22 3.08
CA ALA A 44 -20.25 12.31 3.15
C ALA A 44 -20.74 12.10 4.60
N GLN A 45 -19.81 11.97 5.54
CA GLN A 45 -20.13 11.74 6.95
C GLN A 45 -20.69 13.01 7.62
N GLU A 46 -20.13 14.19 7.33
CA GLU A 46 -20.68 15.46 7.84
C GLU A 46 -22.09 15.75 7.30
N ILE A 47 -22.40 15.37 6.06
CA ILE A 47 -23.77 15.49 5.51
C ILE A 47 -24.73 14.52 6.20
N ILE A 48 -24.34 13.26 6.43
CA ILE A 48 -25.20 12.29 7.14
C ILE A 48 -25.48 12.76 8.57
N THR A 49 -24.46 13.20 9.32
CA THR A 49 -24.64 13.76 10.66
C THR A 49 -25.47 15.05 10.66
N SER A 50 -25.48 15.82 9.58
CA SER A 50 -26.41 16.97 9.44
C SER A 50 -27.87 16.56 9.35
N ALA A 51 -28.16 15.35 8.85
CA ALA A 51 -29.49 14.76 8.88
C ALA A 51 -29.76 14.08 10.23
N GLU A 52 -28.93 13.14 10.68
CA GLU A 52 -29.21 12.34 11.88
C GLU A 52 -29.10 13.13 13.19
N ASN A 53 -28.33 14.23 13.24
CA ASN A 53 -28.02 14.95 14.48
C ASN A 53 -28.03 16.50 14.37
N SER A 54 -28.54 17.08 13.27
CA SER A 54 -28.54 18.53 12.99
C SER A 54 -27.19 19.26 13.16
N VAL A 55 -26.05 18.56 13.00
CA VAL A 55 -24.69 19.16 13.05
C VAL A 55 -23.74 18.52 12.05
N LEU A 56 -22.69 19.25 11.66
CA LEU A 56 -21.59 18.69 10.84
C LEU A 56 -20.58 17.86 11.66
N ASP A 57 -20.51 18.08 12.98
CA ASP A 57 -19.45 17.52 13.82
C ASP A 57 -19.69 16.06 14.25
N TRP A 58 -19.58 15.13 13.30
CA TRP A 58 -19.81 13.70 13.50
C TRP A 58 -18.87 13.06 14.52
N TYR A 59 -17.63 13.54 14.62
CA TYR A 59 -16.60 12.92 15.44
C TYR A 59 -16.93 13.00 16.95
N ASN A 60 -17.74 13.98 17.35
CA ASN A 60 -18.24 14.14 18.72
C ASN A 60 -19.69 13.61 18.88
N ARG A 61 -20.08 12.58 18.13
CA ARG A 61 -21.43 11.96 18.15
C ARG A 61 -21.48 10.46 18.43
N TYR A 62 -20.35 9.81 18.71
CA TYR A 62 -20.34 8.40 19.12
C TYR A 62 -21.19 8.11 20.37
N ASP A 63 -21.38 9.10 21.25
CA ASP A 63 -22.17 9.01 22.47
C ASP A 63 -23.63 9.51 22.32
N TYR A 64 -24.03 9.97 21.12
CA TYR A 64 -25.41 10.34 20.83
C TYR A 64 -26.33 9.12 20.99
N ILE A 65 -27.44 9.31 21.71
CA ILE A 65 -28.49 8.31 21.91
C ILE A 65 -29.77 9.02 22.39
N GLU A 66 -30.85 8.83 21.64
CA GLU A 66 -32.15 9.49 21.82
C GLU A 66 -33.25 8.66 21.13
N ASP A 67 -34.48 8.69 21.63
CA ASP A 67 -35.66 8.27 20.85
C ASP A 67 -36.31 9.53 20.29
N ILE A 68 -36.28 9.65 18.96
CA ILE A 68 -36.80 10.81 18.23
C ILE A 68 -38.30 10.69 17.91
N GLY A 69 -38.97 9.64 18.39
CA GLY A 69 -40.42 9.44 18.27
C GLY A 69 -40.88 8.95 16.90
N ASP A 70 -39.96 8.42 16.08
CA ASP A 70 -40.22 7.99 14.70
C ASP A 70 -40.69 6.52 14.56
N GLY A 71 -40.59 5.74 15.64
CA GLY A 71 -40.97 4.32 15.66
C GLY A 71 -39.82 3.34 15.43
N ARG A 72 -38.56 3.80 15.36
CA ARG A 72 -37.35 2.96 15.40
C ARG A 72 -36.82 2.75 16.84
N GLY A 73 -37.40 3.45 17.82
CA GLY A 73 -36.97 3.47 19.22
C GLY A 73 -35.72 4.32 19.39
N TYR A 74 -34.80 3.88 20.25
CA TYR A 74 -33.51 4.56 20.40
C TYR A 74 -32.72 4.56 19.09
N THR A 75 -32.32 5.75 18.66
CA THR A 75 -31.39 6.05 17.55
C THR A 75 -30.11 6.62 18.15
N GLY A 76 -28.92 6.16 17.72
CA GLY A 76 -27.66 6.57 18.33
C GLY A 76 -26.40 6.36 17.50
N GLY A 77 -25.31 6.99 17.94
CA GLY A 77 -24.00 6.92 17.29
C GLY A 77 -23.90 7.67 15.96
N ILE A 78 -22.75 7.52 15.29
CA ILE A 78 -22.33 8.38 14.15
C ILE A 78 -23.21 8.31 12.88
N ILE A 79 -24.03 7.27 12.71
CA ILE A 79 -24.99 7.14 11.60
C ILE A 79 -26.43 6.87 12.05
N GLY A 80 -26.73 7.00 13.34
CA GLY A 80 -28.09 6.73 13.85
C GLY A 80 -28.50 5.26 13.80
N PHE A 81 -27.64 4.35 14.30
CA PHE A 81 -28.00 2.95 14.54
C PHE A 81 -29.26 2.88 15.42
N THR A 82 -30.20 1.97 15.18
CA THR A 82 -31.45 1.93 15.98
C THR A 82 -31.75 0.61 16.68
N SER A 83 -32.42 0.70 17.83
CA SER A 83 -32.86 -0.47 18.60
C SER A 83 -33.90 -1.32 17.90
N GLY A 84 -34.62 -0.77 16.90
CA GLY A 84 -35.67 -1.46 16.15
C GLY A 84 -35.26 -1.98 14.77
N THR A 85 -34.04 -1.70 14.29
CA THR A 85 -33.56 -2.05 12.93
C THR A 85 -32.38 -3.03 12.92
N SER A 86 -32.24 -3.86 13.97
CA SER A 86 -31.18 -4.87 14.19
C SER A 86 -29.72 -4.37 14.22
N ASP A 87 -29.42 -3.16 13.75
CA ASP A 87 -28.07 -2.63 13.60
C ASP A 87 -27.46 -2.12 14.91
N MET A 88 -28.24 -1.50 15.80
CA MET A 88 -27.79 -1.25 17.18
C MET A 88 -27.53 -2.56 17.94
N LEU A 89 -28.31 -3.62 17.66
CA LEU A 89 -28.12 -4.93 18.25
C LEU A 89 -26.81 -5.56 17.75
N GLU A 90 -26.59 -5.63 16.43
CA GLU A 90 -25.35 -6.13 15.81
C GLU A 90 -24.11 -5.38 16.34
N LEU A 91 -24.17 -4.05 16.43
CA LEU A 91 -23.11 -3.21 16.98
C LEU A 91 -22.73 -3.63 18.40
N VAL A 92 -23.71 -3.79 19.29
CA VAL A 92 -23.47 -4.17 20.68
C VAL A 92 -23.07 -5.65 20.82
N GLU A 93 -23.55 -6.53 19.93
CA GLU A 93 -23.10 -7.93 19.88
C GLU A 93 -21.64 -8.04 19.47
N ARG A 94 -21.22 -7.38 18.38
CA ARG A 94 -19.81 -7.33 17.95
C ARG A 94 -18.91 -6.69 18.99
N TYR A 95 -19.34 -5.56 19.57
CA TYR A 95 -18.60 -4.88 20.62
C TYR A 95 -18.44 -5.78 21.87
N THR A 96 -19.47 -6.54 22.23
CA THR A 96 -19.41 -7.50 23.34
C THR A 96 -18.63 -8.77 23.00
N GLN A 97 -18.59 -9.20 21.74
CA GLN A 97 -17.75 -10.32 21.32
C GLN A 97 -16.26 -9.98 21.46
N LYS A 98 -15.85 -8.74 21.15
CA LYS A 98 -14.47 -8.27 21.30
C LYS A 98 -14.14 -7.80 22.72
N TYR A 99 -15.12 -7.23 23.45
CA TYR A 99 -14.95 -6.70 24.81
C TYR A 99 -16.06 -7.22 25.75
N PRO A 100 -16.00 -8.46 26.25
CA PRO A 100 -17.11 -9.10 26.98
C PRO A 100 -17.56 -8.39 28.26
N SER A 101 -16.68 -7.60 28.89
CA SER A 101 -16.93 -6.88 30.14
C SER A 101 -17.47 -5.46 29.95
N ASN A 102 -17.80 -5.03 28.73
CA ASN A 102 -18.24 -3.66 28.46
C ASN A 102 -19.60 -3.30 29.10
N GLY A 103 -19.86 -2.00 29.31
CA GLY A 103 -21.06 -1.51 29.99
C GLY A 103 -22.39 -1.76 29.27
N LEU A 104 -22.36 -2.04 27.96
CA LEU A 104 -23.54 -2.34 27.14
C LEU A 104 -23.89 -3.84 27.10
N ALA A 105 -22.92 -4.74 27.30
CA ALA A 105 -23.08 -6.20 27.22
C ALA A 105 -24.30 -6.75 27.98
N LYS A 106 -24.57 -6.20 29.17
CA LYS A 106 -25.70 -6.57 30.04
C LYS A 106 -27.09 -6.26 29.46
N TYR A 107 -27.18 -5.39 28.45
CA TYR A 107 -28.44 -5.02 27.79
C TYR A 107 -28.72 -5.85 26.52
N LEU A 108 -27.81 -6.71 26.07
CA LEU A 108 -28.05 -7.60 24.92
C LEU A 108 -29.36 -8.42 25.04
N PRO A 109 -29.76 -8.96 26.21
CA PRO A 109 -31.05 -9.64 26.33
C PRO A 109 -32.27 -8.72 26.15
N ALA A 110 -32.12 -7.42 26.42
CA ALA A 110 -33.16 -6.42 26.18
C ALA A 110 -33.18 -5.99 24.71
N LEU A 111 -32.03 -5.66 24.11
CA LEU A 111 -31.90 -5.33 22.69
C LEU A 111 -32.51 -6.44 21.81
N ARG A 112 -32.14 -7.71 22.04
CA ARG A 112 -32.73 -8.89 21.36
C ARG A 112 -34.23 -9.08 21.58
N SER A 113 -34.82 -8.44 22.59
CA SER A 113 -36.25 -8.53 22.92
C SER A 113 -37.06 -7.33 22.42
N VAL A 114 -36.40 -6.27 21.95
CA VAL A 114 -37.06 -5.06 21.41
C VAL A 114 -36.75 -4.84 19.92
N ASP A 115 -35.78 -5.57 19.36
CA ASP A 115 -35.48 -5.54 17.94
C ASP A 115 -36.74 -5.82 17.08
N GLY A 116 -36.88 -5.07 15.98
CA GLY A 116 -38.11 -4.97 15.20
C GLY A 116 -39.24 -4.15 15.84
N THR A 117 -38.99 -3.40 16.93
CA THR A 117 -39.98 -2.53 17.60
C THR A 117 -39.38 -1.22 18.12
N ASP A 118 -40.26 -0.29 18.50
CA ASP A 118 -39.96 0.99 19.18
C ASP A 118 -39.78 0.86 20.71
N SER A 119 -39.72 -0.37 21.25
CA SER A 119 -39.87 -0.60 22.68
C SER A 119 -38.57 -0.34 23.47
N HIS A 120 -38.65 0.45 24.55
CA HIS A 120 -37.53 0.65 25.48
C HIS A 120 -37.49 -0.39 26.63
N THR A 121 -38.18 -1.52 26.48
CA THR A 121 -38.37 -2.51 27.55
C THR A 121 -37.04 -3.16 27.96
N GLY A 122 -36.53 -2.79 29.14
CA GLY A 122 -35.25 -3.29 29.66
C GLY A 122 -34.03 -2.42 29.32
N LEU A 123 -34.23 -1.30 28.61
CA LEU A 123 -33.18 -0.33 28.25
C LEU A 123 -33.25 0.91 29.15
N GLY A 124 -34.03 1.93 28.75
CA GLY A 124 -34.25 3.16 29.50
C GLY A 124 -33.00 4.02 29.74
N SER A 125 -33.11 4.97 30.66
CA SER A 125 -32.00 5.90 31.00
C SER A 125 -30.73 5.21 31.53
N ALA A 126 -30.83 3.97 32.01
CA ALA A 126 -29.68 3.16 32.38
C ALA A 126 -28.89 2.67 31.15
N PHE A 127 -29.58 2.35 30.05
CA PHE A 127 -28.97 2.06 28.75
C PHE A 127 -28.37 3.33 28.14
N GLU A 128 -29.11 4.44 28.11
CA GLU A 128 -28.60 5.74 27.63
C GLU A 128 -27.32 6.18 28.35
N THR A 129 -27.27 6.01 29.68
CA THR A 129 -26.08 6.34 30.50
C THR A 129 -24.90 5.43 30.17
N ALA A 130 -25.16 4.14 29.93
CA ALA A 130 -24.11 3.19 29.53
C ALA A 130 -23.60 3.47 28.11
N TRP A 131 -24.50 3.75 27.16
CA TRP A 131 -24.13 4.14 25.80
C TRP A 131 -23.28 5.41 25.80
N LYS A 132 -23.69 6.43 26.56
CA LYS A 132 -22.92 7.68 26.70
C LYS A 132 -21.55 7.45 27.33
N ALA A 133 -21.42 6.51 28.27
CA ALA A 133 -20.12 6.15 28.88
C ALA A 133 -19.23 5.31 27.95
N GLU A 134 -19.78 4.38 27.16
CA GLU A 134 -19.01 3.60 26.18
C GLU A 134 -18.66 4.44 24.93
N GLY A 135 -19.51 5.39 24.52
CA GLY A 135 -19.29 6.33 23.40
C GLY A 135 -18.04 7.21 23.54
N GLN A 136 -17.54 7.36 24.77
CA GLN A 136 -16.30 8.07 25.08
C GLN A 136 -15.04 7.17 25.00
N LYS A 137 -15.19 5.86 24.73
CA LYS A 137 -14.07 4.90 24.62
C LYS A 137 -13.72 4.58 23.18
N ALA A 138 -12.44 4.68 22.83
CA ALA A 138 -11.91 4.37 21.49
C ALA A 138 -12.37 2.99 20.95
N ALA A 139 -12.51 1.98 21.82
CA ALA A 139 -12.98 0.64 21.50
C ALA A 139 -14.41 0.60 20.91
N PHE A 140 -15.36 1.34 21.48
CA PHE A 140 -16.73 1.41 20.97
C PHE A 140 -16.85 2.38 19.79
N GLN A 141 -16.06 3.46 19.79
CA GLN A 141 -15.95 4.38 18.65
C GLN A 141 -15.47 3.65 17.40
N ARG A 142 -14.46 2.77 17.52
CA ARG A 142 -14.01 1.91 16.42
C ARG A 142 -15.09 0.92 15.99
N ALA A 143 -15.78 0.25 16.93
CA ALA A 143 -16.88 -0.66 16.59
C ALA A 143 -18.01 0.02 15.77
N GLN A 144 -18.34 1.29 16.06
CA GLN A 144 -19.29 2.07 15.26
C GLN A 144 -18.75 2.36 13.85
N ARG A 145 -17.48 2.74 13.71
CA ARG A 145 -16.84 3.00 12.41
C ARG A 145 -16.73 1.73 11.55
N ASP A 146 -16.33 0.61 12.15
CA ASP A 146 -16.22 -0.70 11.49
C ASP A 146 -17.57 -1.12 10.90
N LEU A 147 -18.65 -1.08 11.71
CA LEU A 147 -19.98 -1.46 11.24
C LEU A 147 -20.55 -0.49 10.19
N THR A 148 -20.36 0.82 10.38
CA THR A 148 -20.70 1.86 9.38
C THR A 148 -20.04 1.56 8.04
N ARG A 149 -18.76 1.19 8.06
CA ARG A 149 -17.99 0.87 6.87
C ARG A 149 -18.49 -0.40 6.19
N GLU A 150 -18.62 -1.49 6.96
CA GLU A 150 -18.91 -2.82 6.44
C GLU A 150 -20.33 -2.98 5.89
N TRP A 151 -21.34 -2.44 6.60
CA TRP A 151 -22.75 -2.66 6.26
C TRP A 151 -23.32 -1.62 5.29
N TYR A 152 -22.83 -0.37 5.37
CA TYR A 152 -23.44 0.77 4.68
C TYR A 152 -22.52 1.37 3.62
N PHE A 153 -21.31 1.79 3.99
CA PHE A 153 -20.44 2.58 3.10
C PHE A 153 -19.88 1.77 1.92
N ASP A 154 -19.05 0.75 2.18
CA ASP A 154 -18.36 0.03 1.11
C ASP A 154 -19.34 -0.69 0.15
N PRO A 155 -20.40 -1.40 0.63
CA PRO A 155 -21.39 -2.03 -0.26
C PRO A 155 -22.12 -1.03 -1.16
N SER A 156 -22.50 0.14 -0.63
CA SER A 156 -23.23 1.17 -1.39
C SER A 156 -22.36 1.85 -2.42
N VAL A 157 -21.11 2.15 -2.07
CA VAL A 157 -20.14 2.78 -2.97
C VAL A 157 -19.74 1.83 -4.09
N ASP A 158 -19.53 0.53 -3.83
CA ASP A 158 -19.28 -0.45 -4.90
C ASP A 158 -20.49 -0.66 -5.81
N LEU A 159 -21.71 -0.64 -5.26
CA LEU A 159 -22.94 -0.72 -6.07
C LEU A 159 -23.11 0.50 -6.99
N ALA A 160 -22.76 1.69 -6.51
CA ALA A 160 -22.77 2.94 -7.27
C ALA A 160 -21.67 3.01 -8.33
N ILE A 161 -20.45 2.56 -8.01
CA ILE A 161 -19.34 2.41 -8.96
C ILE A 161 -19.71 1.40 -10.06
N GLY A 162 -20.40 0.31 -9.71
CA GLY A 162 -20.94 -0.67 -10.66
C GLY A 162 -21.97 -0.09 -11.63
N ASP A 163 -22.73 0.94 -11.21
CA ASP A 163 -23.62 1.73 -12.08
C ASP A 163 -22.92 2.91 -12.78
N LYS A 164 -21.61 3.10 -12.56
CA LYS A 164 -20.77 4.25 -12.98
C LYS A 164 -21.29 5.62 -12.52
N LEU A 165 -21.66 5.76 -11.25
CA LEU A 165 -22.03 7.04 -10.67
C LEU A 165 -20.79 7.77 -10.11
N GLY A 166 -20.79 9.11 -10.15
CA GLY A 166 -19.82 9.98 -9.49
C GLY A 166 -20.03 10.08 -7.97
N ALA A 167 -19.25 10.93 -7.30
CA ALA A 167 -19.31 11.07 -5.84
C ALA A 167 -20.72 11.41 -5.32
N LEU A 168 -21.49 12.29 -5.99
CA LEU A 168 -22.86 12.61 -5.58
C LEU A 168 -23.79 11.39 -5.66
N GLY A 169 -23.64 10.54 -6.69
CA GLY A 169 -24.44 9.32 -6.83
C GLY A 169 -23.98 8.18 -5.92
N GLN A 170 -22.68 8.09 -5.63
CA GLN A 170 -22.12 7.23 -4.58
C GLN A 170 -22.64 7.64 -3.19
N PHE A 171 -22.70 8.94 -2.92
CA PHE A 171 -23.30 9.49 -1.71
C PHE A 171 -24.81 9.19 -1.62
N ALA A 172 -25.56 9.43 -2.70
CA ALA A 172 -27.00 9.16 -2.72
C ALA A 172 -27.34 7.68 -2.47
N TYR A 173 -26.48 6.75 -2.89
CA TYR A 173 -26.62 5.33 -2.54
C TYR A 173 -26.30 5.08 -1.06
N TYR A 174 -25.19 5.60 -0.54
CA TYR A 174 -24.79 5.45 0.87
C TYR A 174 -25.84 6.03 1.84
N ASP A 175 -26.28 7.27 1.60
CA ASP A 175 -27.31 7.94 2.40
C ASP A 175 -28.67 7.21 2.33
N ALA A 176 -28.98 6.54 1.21
CA ALA A 176 -30.16 5.69 1.11
C ALA A 176 -30.03 4.36 1.87
N ALA A 177 -28.82 3.77 1.93
CA ALA A 177 -28.57 2.58 2.74
C ALA A 177 -28.61 2.86 4.24
N VAL A 178 -28.18 4.05 4.68
CA VAL A 178 -28.29 4.47 6.09
C VAL A 178 -29.76 4.56 6.53
N VAL A 179 -30.63 5.19 5.73
CA VAL A 179 -32.05 5.35 6.10
C VAL A 179 -32.89 4.07 5.91
N HIS A 180 -32.64 3.29 4.86
CA HIS A 180 -33.53 2.19 4.43
C HIS A 180 -32.90 0.79 4.51
N GLY A 181 -31.67 0.69 5.05
CA GLY A 181 -30.85 -0.51 4.93
C GLY A 181 -30.42 -0.79 3.48
N PHE A 182 -29.51 -1.76 3.32
CA PHE A 182 -29.00 -2.12 1.99
C PHE A 182 -30.09 -2.68 1.05
N ASP A 183 -31.07 -3.42 1.58
CA ASP A 183 -32.18 -3.94 0.78
C ASP A 183 -33.22 -2.87 0.40
N GLY A 184 -33.38 -1.82 1.21
CA GLY A 184 -34.11 -0.62 0.82
C GLY A 184 -33.41 0.12 -0.32
N LEU A 185 -32.09 0.32 -0.23
CA LEU A 185 -31.27 0.83 -1.35
C LEU A 185 -31.46 -0.02 -2.62
N GLN A 186 -31.38 -1.35 -2.53
CA GLN A 186 -31.59 -2.24 -3.68
C GLN A 186 -33.01 -2.10 -4.27
N SER A 187 -34.02 -1.88 -3.45
CA SER A 187 -35.42 -1.68 -3.85
C SER A 187 -35.61 -0.34 -4.56
N ILE A 188 -35.16 0.77 -3.96
CA ILE A 188 -35.16 2.13 -4.54
C ILE A 188 -34.46 2.12 -5.91
N ARG A 189 -33.25 1.54 -5.95
CA ARG A 189 -32.46 1.36 -7.17
C ARG A 189 -33.20 0.55 -8.24
N THR A 190 -33.98 -0.45 -7.85
CA THR A 190 -34.77 -1.25 -8.78
C THR A 190 -35.93 -0.44 -9.39
N GLU A 191 -36.60 0.41 -8.62
CA GLU A 191 -37.62 1.32 -9.15
C GLU A 191 -37.01 2.43 -10.03
N ALA A 192 -35.86 3.00 -9.63
CA ALA A 192 -35.10 3.97 -10.43
C ALA A 192 -34.79 3.43 -11.83
N LYS A 193 -34.31 2.18 -11.90
CA LYS A 193 -33.92 1.49 -13.14
C LYS A 193 -35.09 1.10 -14.06
N LYS A 194 -36.34 1.28 -13.61
CA LYS A 194 -37.54 1.22 -14.48
C LYS A 194 -37.83 2.57 -15.17
N LYS A 195 -37.40 3.68 -14.56
CA LYS A 195 -37.62 5.05 -15.05
C LYS A 195 -36.47 5.54 -15.95
N ALA A 196 -35.23 5.23 -15.58
CA ALA A 196 -34.02 5.67 -16.30
C ALA A 196 -32.93 4.59 -16.32
N GLN A 197 -32.14 4.54 -17.40
CA GLN A 197 -30.95 3.68 -17.48
C GLN A 197 -29.78 4.27 -16.67
N THR A 198 -28.95 3.42 -16.07
CA THR A 198 -27.74 3.89 -15.38
C THR A 198 -26.64 4.30 -16.36
N PRO A 199 -25.64 5.12 -15.96
CA PRO A 199 -24.46 5.39 -16.79
C PRO A 199 -23.65 4.13 -17.15
N ALA A 200 -23.72 3.05 -16.36
CA ALA A 200 -23.25 1.73 -16.77
C ALA A 200 -23.98 1.18 -18.01
N GLN A 201 -25.29 1.40 -18.08
CA GLN A 201 -26.19 1.00 -19.19
C GLN A 201 -26.25 2.02 -20.35
N GLY A 202 -25.51 3.14 -20.26
CA GLY A 202 -25.48 4.19 -21.29
C GLY A 202 -26.49 5.34 -21.08
N GLY A 203 -27.17 5.39 -19.94
CA GLY A 203 -28.02 6.54 -19.57
C GLY A 203 -27.22 7.76 -19.11
N ASN A 204 -27.88 8.91 -19.08
CA ASN A 204 -27.31 10.14 -18.51
C ASN A 204 -27.40 10.11 -16.98
N GLU A 205 -26.33 10.48 -16.29
CA GLU A 205 -26.25 10.40 -14.82
C GLU A 205 -27.28 11.30 -14.12
N THR A 206 -27.40 12.57 -14.50
CA THR A 206 -28.39 13.50 -13.91
C THR A 206 -29.83 13.02 -14.07
N THR A 207 -30.13 12.35 -15.19
CA THR A 207 -31.44 11.71 -15.46
C THR A 207 -31.66 10.49 -14.56
N TYR A 208 -30.62 9.68 -14.36
CA TYR A 208 -30.69 8.51 -13.48
C TYR A 208 -30.79 8.89 -11.99
N LEU A 209 -29.99 9.85 -11.54
CA LEU A 209 -30.01 10.31 -10.15
C LEU A 209 -31.34 10.98 -9.81
N ASN A 210 -31.95 11.76 -10.72
CA ASN A 210 -33.32 12.24 -10.50
C ASN A 210 -34.31 11.08 -10.38
N ALA A 211 -34.26 10.08 -11.27
CA ALA A 211 -35.11 8.90 -11.18
C ALA A 211 -34.92 8.08 -9.88
N PHE A 212 -33.71 8.09 -9.32
CA PHE A 212 -33.35 7.47 -8.05
C PHE A 212 -33.85 8.25 -6.84
N LEU A 213 -33.60 9.56 -6.78
CA LEU A 213 -34.13 10.43 -5.71
C LEU A 213 -35.67 10.43 -5.73
N ASP A 214 -36.31 10.46 -6.90
CA ASP A 214 -37.77 10.30 -7.05
C ASP A 214 -38.29 8.93 -6.58
N ALA A 215 -37.48 7.87 -6.68
CA ALA A 215 -37.85 6.56 -6.14
C ALA A 215 -37.69 6.55 -4.62
N ARG A 216 -36.67 7.23 -4.09
CA ARG A 216 -36.40 7.32 -2.66
C ARG A 216 -37.41 8.18 -1.90
N VAL A 217 -37.85 9.31 -2.46
CA VAL A 217 -38.95 10.12 -1.89
C VAL A 217 -40.22 9.29 -1.75
N VAL A 218 -40.52 8.43 -2.74
CA VAL A 218 -41.66 7.50 -2.69
C VAL A 218 -41.44 6.36 -1.69
N GLU A 219 -40.20 6.01 -1.35
CA GLU A 219 -39.88 5.04 -0.31
C GLU A 219 -40.06 5.66 1.08
N MET A 220 -39.44 6.82 1.33
CA MET A 220 -39.58 7.62 2.56
C MET A 220 -41.06 7.91 2.89
N GLN A 221 -41.85 8.34 1.92
CA GLN A 221 -43.28 8.67 2.11
C GLN A 221 -44.20 7.47 2.41
N LYS A 222 -43.68 6.24 2.54
CA LYS A 222 -44.43 5.09 3.08
C LYS A 222 -44.55 5.13 4.61
N GLU A 223 -43.62 5.81 5.27
CA GLU A 223 -43.42 5.79 6.72
C GLU A 223 -43.58 7.21 7.27
N ALA A 224 -44.44 7.38 8.28
CA ALA A 224 -44.66 8.71 8.87
C ALA A 224 -43.38 9.28 9.53
N ALA A 225 -42.48 8.39 9.97
CA ALA A 225 -41.10 8.67 10.37
C ALA A 225 -40.32 9.54 9.36
N HIS A 226 -40.58 9.32 8.08
CA HIS A 226 -39.76 9.81 6.97
C HIS A 226 -40.57 10.76 6.05
N GLU A 227 -41.59 11.47 6.59
CA GLU A 227 -42.36 12.44 5.80
C GLU A 227 -41.55 13.69 5.40
N ASP A 228 -40.52 14.05 6.19
CA ASP A 228 -39.55 15.08 5.82
C ASP A 228 -38.49 14.50 4.87
N VAL A 229 -38.45 15.04 3.65
CA VAL A 229 -37.54 14.65 2.58
C VAL A 229 -36.47 15.71 2.27
N SER A 230 -36.19 16.63 3.20
CA SER A 230 -35.20 17.71 3.05
C SER A 230 -33.79 17.20 2.69
N ARG A 231 -33.34 16.09 3.29
CA ARG A 231 -32.07 15.43 2.92
C ARG A 231 -31.97 15.08 1.43
N ILE A 232 -33.10 14.93 0.75
CA ILE A 232 -33.19 14.82 -0.70
C ILE A 232 -33.39 16.20 -1.32
N GLU A 233 -34.52 16.86 -1.08
CA GLU A 233 -34.97 17.98 -1.92
C GLU A 233 -34.27 19.32 -1.66
N THR A 234 -33.74 19.54 -0.45
CA THR A 234 -33.00 20.76 -0.08
C THR A 234 -31.49 20.52 0.12
N ALA A 235 -31.01 19.30 -0.15
CA ALA A 235 -29.59 18.94 -0.18
C ALA A 235 -29.18 18.20 -1.47
N GLN A 236 -29.42 16.89 -1.59
CA GLN A 236 -28.97 16.07 -2.72
C GLN A 236 -29.48 16.58 -4.08
N ARG A 237 -30.74 17.02 -4.16
CA ARG A 237 -31.35 17.60 -5.37
C ARG A 237 -30.74 18.96 -5.72
N VAL A 238 -30.44 19.80 -4.72
CA VAL A 238 -29.80 21.11 -4.92
C VAL A 238 -28.43 20.96 -5.58
N TRP A 239 -27.62 20.01 -5.12
CA TRP A 239 -26.30 19.74 -5.72
C TRP A 239 -26.42 19.08 -7.10
N LEU A 240 -27.43 18.23 -7.31
CA LEU A 240 -27.72 17.59 -8.59
C LEU A 240 -28.13 18.61 -9.67
N ASP A 241 -29.02 19.54 -9.34
CA ASP A 241 -29.50 20.59 -10.23
C ASP A 241 -28.43 21.68 -10.48
N ALA A 242 -27.53 21.90 -9.52
CA ALA A 242 -26.30 22.68 -9.72
C ALA A 242 -25.25 21.96 -10.59
N GLY A 243 -25.45 20.68 -10.93
CA GLY A 243 -24.52 19.87 -11.72
C GLY A 243 -23.30 19.38 -10.95
N ASN A 244 -23.28 19.47 -9.62
CA ASN A 244 -22.16 19.11 -8.75
C ASN A 244 -22.07 17.58 -8.51
N LEU A 245 -21.92 16.81 -9.59
CA LEU A 245 -21.81 15.34 -9.57
C LEU A 245 -20.59 14.82 -8.79
N ASN A 246 -19.61 15.69 -8.53
CA ASN A 246 -18.38 15.42 -7.78
C ASN A 246 -18.49 15.68 -6.27
N LEU A 247 -19.60 16.26 -5.80
CA LEU A 247 -19.76 16.68 -4.40
C LEU A 247 -18.58 17.59 -3.96
N ASP A 248 -18.21 18.56 -4.81
CA ASP A 248 -17.14 19.53 -4.60
C ASP A 248 -17.59 20.70 -3.70
N THR A 249 -16.73 21.18 -2.81
CA THR A 249 -17.02 22.35 -1.96
C THR A 249 -16.88 23.67 -2.76
N PRO A 250 -17.62 24.75 -2.39
CA PRO A 250 -18.53 24.87 -1.24
C PRO A 250 -19.86 24.13 -1.43
N LEU A 251 -20.32 23.45 -0.38
CA LEU A 251 -21.66 22.86 -0.31
C LEU A 251 -22.52 23.68 0.66
N VAL A 252 -23.71 24.06 0.22
CA VAL A 252 -24.75 24.70 1.05
C VAL A 252 -26.02 23.88 0.88
N TRP A 253 -26.74 23.65 1.98
CA TRP A 253 -28.00 22.91 2.02
C TRP A 253 -28.82 23.26 3.25
N ASP A 254 -30.12 22.97 3.19
CA ASP A 254 -31.05 23.14 4.29
C ASP A 254 -31.60 21.77 4.71
N MET A 255 -31.77 21.52 6.02
CA MET A 255 -32.52 20.39 6.58
C MET A 255 -33.69 20.90 7.43
N TYR A 256 -34.76 20.12 7.54
CA TYR A 256 -35.87 20.30 8.50
C TYR A 256 -36.54 21.68 8.52
N GLY A 257 -36.36 22.48 7.45
CA GLY A 257 -36.92 23.82 7.29
C GLY A 257 -36.29 24.93 8.16
N SER A 258 -35.40 24.60 9.10
CA SER A 258 -34.71 25.55 9.98
C SER A 258 -33.18 25.49 9.95
N ASP A 259 -32.61 24.36 9.51
CA ASP A 259 -31.22 24.04 9.79
C ASP A 259 -30.37 24.29 8.53
N HIS A 260 -29.68 25.42 8.54
CA HIS A 260 -28.89 25.92 7.41
C HIS A 260 -27.41 25.51 7.53
N PHE A 261 -26.94 24.64 6.62
CA PHE A 261 -25.58 24.11 6.62
C PHE A 261 -24.73 24.71 5.48
N ASN A 262 -23.44 24.91 5.77
CA ASN A 262 -22.47 25.47 4.83
C ASN A 262 -21.08 24.88 5.07
N LEU A 263 -20.66 23.97 4.20
CA LEU A 263 -19.31 23.42 4.13
C LEU A 263 -18.52 24.21 3.09
N ALA A 264 -17.98 25.36 3.51
CA ALA A 264 -17.40 26.37 2.62
C ALA A 264 -16.08 25.95 1.95
N THR A 265 -15.39 24.96 2.51
CA THR A 265 -14.12 24.37 2.01
C THR A 265 -14.05 22.91 2.42
N ASP A 266 -13.26 22.13 1.70
CA ASP A 266 -12.97 20.73 2.02
C ASP A 266 -12.54 20.54 3.50
N PRO A 267 -13.20 19.65 4.26
CA PRO A 267 -12.87 19.38 5.66
C PRO A 267 -11.60 18.52 5.79
N THR A 268 -10.92 18.63 6.93
CA THR A 268 -9.81 17.73 7.29
C THR A 268 -10.36 16.33 7.58
N PRO A 269 -9.92 15.27 6.89
CA PRO A 269 -10.37 13.90 7.19
C PRO A 269 -10.06 13.48 8.63
N ARG A 270 -11.07 12.99 9.34
CA ARG A 270 -11.02 12.50 10.73
C ARG A 270 -11.24 10.99 10.85
N TRP A 271 -11.65 10.34 9.76
CA TRP A 271 -11.60 8.88 9.65
C TRP A 271 -10.16 8.38 9.74
N PRO A 272 -9.86 7.40 10.62
CA PRO A 272 -8.53 6.80 10.72
C PRO A 272 -8.04 6.20 9.39
N LEU A 273 -6.76 6.36 9.11
CA LEU A 273 -6.16 6.07 7.79
C LEU A 273 -5.95 4.55 7.55
N ASP A 274 -6.03 3.74 8.60
CA ASP A 274 -6.17 2.28 8.57
C ASP A 274 -7.55 1.83 8.08
N GLU A 275 -8.59 2.67 8.19
CA GLU A 275 -9.97 2.35 7.83
C GLU A 275 -10.35 2.83 6.41
N ILE A 276 -9.43 3.47 5.67
CA ILE A 276 -9.60 3.89 4.27
C ILE A 276 -8.61 3.14 3.38
N GLY A 277 -9.11 2.39 2.39
CA GLY A 277 -8.29 1.73 1.36
C GLY A 277 -7.72 2.70 0.30
N GLY A 278 -7.14 3.82 0.72
CA GLY A 278 -6.64 4.90 -0.15
C GLY A 278 -5.60 5.77 0.57
N ALA A 279 -4.55 6.16 -0.15
CA ALA A 279 -3.40 6.87 0.44
C ALA A 279 -3.73 8.31 0.87
N THR A 280 -3.10 8.76 1.95
CA THR A 280 -3.29 10.08 2.57
C THR A 280 -2.88 11.23 1.63
N PRO A 281 -3.70 12.30 1.48
CA PRO A 281 -3.31 13.49 0.75
C PRO A 281 -2.25 14.32 1.51
N THR A 282 -1.36 14.97 0.77
CA THR A 282 -0.40 15.97 1.29
C THR A 282 -0.95 17.38 0.99
N PRO A 283 -0.88 18.35 1.92
CA PRO A 283 -1.59 19.64 1.77
C PRO A 283 -1.10 20.50 0.60
N THR A 284 -2.07 21.14 -0.06
CA THR A 284 -1.90 21.97 -1.26
C THR A 284 -1.29 23.34 -0.95
N PRO A 285 -0.18 23.76 -1.59
CA PRO A 285 0.26 25.15 -1.60
C PRO A 285 -0.54 25.98 -2.63
N THR A 286 -0.86 27.23 -2.26
CA THR A 286 -1.68 28.17 -3.06
C THR A 286 -1.16 28.39 -4.49
N PRO A 287 -2.02 28.43 -5.52
CA PRO A 287 -1.59 28.59 -6.92
C PRO A 287 -0.95 29.94 -7.21
N THR A 288 0.07 29.95 -8.08
CA THR A 288 0.64 31.15 -8.70
C THR A 288 0.47 31.12 -10.22
N THR A 289 0.33 32.29 -10.83
CA THR A 289 -0.19 32.46 -12.20
C THR A 289 0.71 31.83 -13.28
N PRO A 290 0.15 31.16 -14.32
CA PRO A 290 0.96 30.39 -15.27
C PRO A 290 1.89 31.24 -16.15
N GLY A 291 3.12 30.75 -16.33
CA GLY A 291 3.91 31.05 -17.53
C GLY A 291 3.39 30.25 -18.74
N THR A 292 3.71 30.70 -19.95
CA THR A 292 3.27 30.04 -21.19
C THR A 292 3.79 28.60 -21.28
N ALA A 293 2.86 27.63 -21.31
CA ALA A 293 3.20 26.21 -21.34
C ALA A 293 3.94 25.81 -22.64
N THR A 294 4.97 24.99 -22.50
CA THR A 294 5.83 24.52 -23.60
C THR A 294 5.70 23.02 -23.81
N LEU A 295 5.88 22.53 -25.04
CA LEU A 295 5.86 21.10 -25.35
C LEU A 295 7.08 20.41 -24.72
N ILE A 296 6.85 19.45 -23.81
CA ILE A 296 7.88 18.79 -23.00
C ILE A 296 7.95 17.27 -23.20
N SER A 297 7.02 16.64 -23.93
CA SER A 297 7.08 15.20 -24.28
C SER A 297 7.92 14.86 -25.52
N GLN A 298 8.13 15.81 -26.45
CA GLN A 298 8.73 15.50 -27.74
C GLN A 298 10.17 14.98 -27.62
N GLY A 299 10.48 13.90 -28.33
CA GLY A 299 11.81 13.26 -28.36
C GLY A 299 12.24 12.62 -27.04
N LYS A 300 11.34 12.46 -26.06
CA LYS A 300 11.63 11.86 -24.75
C LYS A 300 11.70 10.32 -24.82
N PRO A 301 12.37 9.65 -23.87
CA PRO A 301 12.32 8.20 -23.76
C PRO A 301 10.88 7.72 -23.51
N VAL A 302 10.44 6.71 -24.27
CA VAL A 302 9.10 6.13 -24.15
C VAL A 302 9.17 4.62 -23.97
N THR A 303 8.29 4.10 -23.11
CA THR A 303 8.08 2.68 -22.84
C THR A 303 6.60 2.36 -23.00
N ALA A 304 6.23 1.16 -23.42
CA ALA A 304 4.84 0.75 -23.55
C ALA A 304 4.65 -0.71 -23.11
N SER A 305 3.41 -1.04 -22.72
CA SER A 305 2.99 -2.40 -22.35
C SER A 305 3.16 -3.44 -23.45
N SER A 306 3.05 -3.04 -24.73
CA SER A 306 3.39 -3.86 -25.89
C SER A 306 3.56 -3.00 -27.16
N VAL A 307 3.93 -3.66 -28.26
CA VAL A 307 3.89 -3.11 -29.62
C VAL A 307 3.21 -4.11 -30.56
N GLU A 308 2.49 -3.60 -31.57
CA GLU A 308 1.83 -4.38 -32.64
C GLU A 308 2.85 -5.20 -33.42
N GLY A 309 3.99 -4.58 -33.76
CA GLY A 309 5.10 -5.18 -34.49
C GLY A 309 6.25 -4.19 -34.70
N ALA A 310 7.29 -4.62 -35.41
CA ALA A 310 8.37 -3.75 -35.83
C ALA A 310 7.84 -2.65 -36.77
N GLY A 311 8.22 -1.41 -36.51
CA GLY A 311 7.69 -0.22 -37.16
C GLY A 311 6.59 0.51 -36.37
N PHE A 312 6.15 0.00 -35.22
CA PHE A 312 5.14 0.63 -34.36
C PHE A 312 5.64 0.87 -32.91
N GLU A 313 6.92 1.19 -32.78
CA GLU A 313 7.62 1.39 -31.50
C GLU A 313 7.05 2.57 -30.67
N ALA A 314 7.08 2.46 -29.34
CA ALA A 314 6.52 3.47 -28.43
C ALA A 314 7.09 4.89 -28.62
N ALA A 315 8.36 5.01 -29.04
CA ALA A 315 8.99 6.30 -29.32
C ALA A 315 8.33 7.08 -30.48
N LYS A 316 7.57 6.40 -31.34
CA LYS A 316 6.87 7.00 -32.49
C LYS A 316 5.64 7.82 -32.14
N ALA A 317 5.23 7.83 -30.87
CA ALA A 317 4.15 8.68 -30.37
C ALA A 317 4.66 9.95 -29.68
N VAL A 318 5.94 10.32 -29.86
CA VAL A 318 6.54 11.59 -29.42
C VAL A 318 7.58 12.13 -30.41
N ASP A 319 7.65 11.63 -31.65
CA ASP A 319 8.74 11.96 -32.57
C ASP A 319 8.53 13.27 -33.36
N GLY A 320 7.30 13.80 -33.33
CA GLY A 320 6.86 15.03 -34.01
C GLY A 320 6.30 14.79 -35.41
N SER A 321 6.07 13.54 -35.84
CA SER A 321 5.57 13.20 -37.17
C SER A 321 4.18 12.56 -37.13
N ALA A 322 3.19 13.27 -37.66
CA ALA A 322 1.81 12.81 -37.86
C ALA A 322 1.65 11.69 -38.92
N THR A 323 2.71 10.93 -39.19
CA THR A 323 2.73 9.71 -40.04
C THR A 323 3.44 8.53 -39.36
N SER A 324 4.14 8.78 -38.25
CA SER A 324 4.66 7.78 -37.31
C SER A 324 3.55 7.42 -36.33
N ARG A 325 3.47 6.18 -35.84
CA ARG A 325 2.55 5.83 -34.75
C ARG A 325 3.16 4.77 -33.82
N TRP A 326 2.91 4.89 -32.52
CA TRP A 326 2.89 3.70 -31.65
C TRP A 326 1.61 2.92 -31.95
N SER A 327 1.67 1.60 -31.84
CA SER A 327 0.49 0.75 -31.81
C SER A 327 0.73 -0.39 -30.82
N SER A 328 -0.24 -0.71 -29.96
CA SER A 328 -0.20 -1.88 -29.08
C SER A 328 -0.49 -3.17 -29.86
N LYS A 329 -0.25 -4.33 -29.24
CA LYS A 329 -0.82 -5.58 -29.74
C LYS A 329 -2.34 -5.47 -29.89
N GLU A 330 -2.83 -6.08 -30.96
CA GLU A 330 -4.24 -6.19 -31.28
C GLU A 330 -4.98 -7.09 -30.27
N GLY A 331 -6.26 -6.85 -30.03
CA GLY A 331 -7.11 -7.72 -29.20
C GLY A 331 -6.89 -7.64 -27.67
N ILE A 332 -5.90 -6.88 -27.17
CA ILE A 332 -5.53 -6.88 -25.74
C ILE A 332 -5.94 -5.58 -25.03
N ASP A 333 -6.59 -5.72 -23.87
CA ASP A 333 -6.84 -4.69 -22.86
C ASP A 333 -6.38 -5.19 -21.47
N PRO A 334 -5.99 -4.30 -20.53
CA PRO A 334 -5.59 -2.90 -20.74
C PRO A 334 -4.23 -2.81 -21.46
N GLN A 335 -3.87 -1.64 -21.98
CA GLN A 335 -2.53 -1.32 -22.51
C GLN A 335 -2.14 0.11 -22.14
N TRP A 336 -0.85 0.40 -22.07
CA TRP A 336 -0.34 1.73 -21.76
C TRP A 336 0.90 2.11 -22.54
N ILE A 337 1.13 3.42 -22.64
CA ILE A 337 2.34 4.08 -23.12
C ILE A 337 2.78 5.13 -22.09
N ARG A 338 4.07 5.16 -21.76
CA ARG A 338 4.68 5.95 -20.68
C ARG A 338 5.92 6.68 -21.16
N ILE A 339 5.93 8.00 -20.99
CA ILE A 339 6.97 8.94 -21.40
C ILE A 339 7.73 9.41 -20.17
N ASP A 340 9.07 9.39 -20.22
CA ASP A 340 9.94 9.98 -19.19
C ASP A 340 10.32 11.41 -19.58
N LEU A 341 9.76 12.40 -18.88
CA LEU A 341 10.06 13.82 -19.12
C LEU A 341 11.51 14.19 -18.70
N GLY A 342 12.23 13.28 -18.01
CA GLY A 342 13.64 13.35 -17.63
C GLY A 342 13.89 13.98 -16.26
N ALA A 343 12.98 14.83 -15.80
CA ALA A 343 12.98 15.45 -14.48
C ALA A 343 11.53 15.77 -14.08
N GLY A 344 11.31 16.22 -12.84
CA GLY A 344 10.02 16.72 -12.40
C GLY A 344 9.55 17.90 -13.25
N ALA A 345 8.34 17.82 -13.79
CA ALA A 345 7.69 18.85 -14.57
C ALA A 345 6.23 19.02 -14.13
N ALA A 346 5.68 20.23 -14.26
CA ALA A 346 4.26 20.49 -14.13
C ALA A 346 3.61 20.41 -15.51
N VAL A 347 2.64 19.50 -15.69
CA VAL A 347 1.89 19.28 -16.92
C VAL A 347 0.54 19.96 -16.81
N SER A 348 0.27 20.92 -17.71
CA SER A 348 -0.95 21.73 -17.73
C SER A 348 -1.86 21.49 -18.94
N LYS A 349 -1.37 20.79 -19.96
CA LYS A 349 -2.17 20.29 -21.08
C LYS A 349 -1.58 18.98 -21.64
N VAL A 350 -2.41 18.07 -22.12
CA VAL A 350 -2.00 16.90 -22.93
C VAL A 350 -2.91 16.80 -24.16
N VAL A 351 -2.33 16.58 -25.34
CA VAL A 351 -3.06 16.23 -26.57
C VAL A 351 -2.72 14.82 -26.99
N LEU A 352 -3.73 14.01 -27.30
CA LEU A 352 -3.60 12.65 -27.82
C LEU A 352 -4.10 12.63 -29.26
N LYS A 353 -3.28 12.19 -30.20
CA LYS A 353 -3.64 12.07 -31.62
C LYS A 353 -3.72 10.59 -31.97
N TRP A 354 -4.92 10.01 -31.85
CA TRP A 354 -5.17 8.61 -32.16
C TRP A 354 -5.16 8.35 -33.67
N GLU A 355 -4.87 7.10 -34.01
CA GLU A 355 -5.20 6.52 -35.32
C GLU A 355 -6.68 6.08 -35.34
N ALA A 356 -7.18 5.47 -36.42
CA ALA A 356 -8.48 4.81 -36.43
C ALA A 356 -8.60 3.70 -35.35
N ALA A 357 -7.49 3.14 -34.88
CA ALA A 357 -7.41 2.27 -33.71
C ALA A 357 -7.16 3.07 -32.40
N TYR A 358 -8.20 3.31 -31.60
CA TYR A 358 -8.19 4.21 -30.43
C TYR A 358 -8.73 3.59 -29.13
N ALA A 359 -8.55 4.28 -28.00
CA ALA A 359 -9.12 3.92 -26.69
C ALA A 359 -10.56 4.42 -26.51
N SER A 360 -11.51 3.53 -26.22
CA SER A 360 -12.85 3.92 -25.72
C SER A 360 -12.86 4.20 -24.23
N LYS A 361 -11.88 3.70 -23.48
CA LYS A 361 -11.61 4.06 -22.09
C LYS A 361 -10.11 4.16 -21.85
N TYR A 362 -9.65 5.22 -21.19
CA TYR A 362 -8.25 5.38 -20.80
C TYR A 362 -8.08 6.39 -19.67
N ARG A 363 -6.90 6.42 -19.06
CA ARG A 363 -6.49 7.44 -18.09
C ARG A 363 -5.25 8.18 -18.57
N ILE A 364 -5.13 9.45 -18.21
CA ILE A 364 -3.90 10.23 -18.26
C ILE A 364 -3.40 10.34 -16.83
N GLU A 365 -2.18 9.85 -16.57
CA GLU A 365 -1.63 9.70 -15.24
C GLU A 365 -0.22 10.29 -15.17
N MET A 366 0.12 10.98 -14.09
CA MET A 366 1.49 11.43 -13.78
C MET A 366 2.07 10.65 -12.61
N SER A 367 3.40 10.59 -12.57
CA SER A 367 4.14 9.84 -11.56
C SER A 367 5.52 10.45 -11.33
N ALA A 368 5.97 10.53 -10.08
CA ALA A 368 7.31 10.99 -9.72
C ALA A 368 8.38 9.88 -9.85
N ASP A 369 8.00 8.64 -9.56
CA ASP A 369 8.85 7.46 -9.42
C ASP A 369 8.78 6.51 -10.63
N GLY A 370 7.68 6.54 -11.37
CA GLY A 370 7.35 5.64 -12.48
C GLY A 370 6.53 4.41 -12.06
N THR A 371 6.11 4.34 -10.80
CA THR A 371 5.43 3.21 -10.14
C THR A 371 4.14 3.62 -9.43
N THR A 372 4.11 4.78 -8.80
CA THR A 372 2.94 5.38 -8.14
C THR A 372 2.29 6.39 -9.08
N TRP A 373 1.01 6.22 -9.40
CA TRP A 373 0.35 6.92 -10.51
C TRP A 373 -0.85 7.75 -10.05
N THR A 374 -0.70 9.08 -10.07
CA THR A 374 -1.79 10.04 -9.86
C THR A 374 -2.55 10.23 -11.17
N THR A 375 -3.84 9.94 -11.19
CA THR A 375 -4.70 10.21 -12.36
C THR A 375 -4.93 11.71 -12.49
N LEU A 376 -4.60 12.29 -13.65
CA LEU A 376 -4.89 13.69 -14.00
C LEU A 376 -6.22 13.85 -14.72
N ALA A 377 -6.56 12.89 -15.57
CA ALA A 377 -7.79 12.84 -16.33
C ALA A 377 -8.13 11.39 -16.67
N THR A 378 -9.39 11.10 -16.95
CA THR A 378 -9.84 9.78 -17.40
C THR A 378 -10.99 9.97 -18.37
N GLU A 379 -10.91 9.23 -19.47
CA GLU A 379 -11.93 9.16 -20.49
C GLU A 379 -12.61 7.78 -20.39
N ALA A 380 -13.93 7.77 -20.41
CA ALA A 380 -14.78 6.60 -20.15
C ALA A 380 -15.70 6.23 -21.32
N ALA A 381 -15.75 7.07 -22.37
CA ALA A 381 -16.52 6.90 -23.60
C ALA A 381 -15.81 7.54 -24.81
N GLY A 382 -14.48 7.43 -24.89
CA GLY A 382 -13.65 8.00 -25.94
C GLY A 382 -14.07 7.56 -27.34
N ASN A 383 -13.89 8.45 -28.32
CA ASN A 383 -14.36 8.31 -29.71
C ASN A 383 -13.24 8.34 -30.76
N GLY A 384 -11.99 8.64 -30.36
CA GLY A 384 -10.82 8.65 -31.23
C GLY A 384 -10.65 9.97 -32.01
N GLY A 385 -9.61 10.02 -32.84
CA GLY A 385 -9.20 11.27 -33.51
C GLY A 385 -8.23 12.07 -32.66
N THR A 386 -8.60 13.27 -32.21
CA THR A 386 -7.72 14.13 -31.40
C THR A 386 -8.41 14.59 -30.13
N ASP A 387 -7.94 14.10 -28.99
CA ASP A 387 -8.42 14.48 -27.66
C ASP A 387 -7.47 15.51 -27.05
N GLU A 388 -8.02 16.60 -26.51
CA GLU A 388 -7.25 17.67 -25.87
C GLU A 388 -7.72 17.90 -24.42
N PHE A 389 -6.81 17.67 -23.48
CA PHE A 389 -7.02 17.90 -22.05
C PHE A 389 -6.28 19.17 -21.64
N THR A 390 -7.02 20.22 -21.28
CA THR A 390 -6.48 21.50 -20.81
C THR A 390 -6.65 21.67 -19.30
N SER A 391 -5.94 22.65 -18.71
CA SER A 391 -6.05 23.01 -17.28
C SER A 391 -5.72 21.87 -16.31
N LEU A 392 -4.85 20.95 -16.74
CA LEU A 392 -4.33 19.91 -15.86
C LEU A 392 -3.47 20.54 -14.75
N ASN A 393 -3.46 19.90 -13.57
CA ASN A 393 -2.61 20.30 -12.44
C ASN A 393 -1.78 19.11 -11.94
N GLY A 394 -1.04 18.48 -12.86
CA GLY A 394 -0.20 17.34 -12.56
C GLY A 394 1.26 17.71 -12.39
N SER A 395 1.95 17.17 -11.39
CA SER A 395 3.41 17.24 -11.30
C SER A 395 4.03 15.85 -11.16
N GLY A 396 5.23 15.67 -11.72
CA GLY A 396 5.94 14.39 -11.72
C GLY A 396 6.97 14.30 -12.85
N ARG A 397 7.65 13.16 -12.98
CA ARG A 397 8.67 12.90 -14.00
C ARG A 397 8.11 12.10 -15.18
N TYR A 398 7.17 11.20 -14.96
CA TYR A 398 6.64 10.30 -15.97
C TYR A 398 5.17 10.58 -16.24
N LEU A 399 4.81 10.69 -17.52
CA LEU A 399 3.42 10.75 -18.00
C LEU A 399 3.04 9.38 -18.57
N ARG A 400 1.86 8.85 -18.24
CA ARG A 400 1.33 7.60 -18.79
C ARG A 400 -0.08 7.80 -19.34
N ILE A 401 -0.32 7.25 -20.52
CA ILE A 401 -1.66 7.04 -21.07
C ILE A 401 -1.98 5.57 -20.87
N TYR A 402 -3.00 5.27 -20.04
CA TYR A 402 -3.37 3.93 -19.60
C TYR A 402 -4.75 3.57 -20.14
N GLY A 403 -4.79 2.94 -21.31
CA GLY A 403 -5.98 2.43 -21.96
C GLY A 403 -6.56 1.20 -21.24
N THR A 404 -7.86 1.22 -20.99
CA THR A 404 -8.60 0.16 -20.29
C THR A 404 -9.71 -0.48 -21.13
N ALA A 405 -10.11 0.14 -22.23
CA ALA A 405 -10.86 -0.51 -23.32
C ALA A 405 -10.56 0.16 -24.67
N ARG A 406 -10.50 -0.63 -25.75
CA ARG A 406 -10.38 -0.14 -27.14
C ARG A 406 -11.74 0.22 -27.71
N GLY A 407 -11.77 1.18 -28.64
CA GLY A 407 -12.98 1.59 -29.38
C GLY A 407 -13.21 0.81 -30.68
N THR A 408 -12.24 -0.02 -31.07
CA THR A 408 -12.33 -0.91 -32.24
C THR A 408 -11.86 -2.32 -31.88
N ALA A 409 -11.94 -3.25 -32.83
CA ALA A 409 -11.32 -4.58 -32.67
C ALA A 409 -9.79 -4.52 -32.60
N TYR A 410 -9.18 -3.49 -33.22
CA TYR A 410 -7.73 -3.29 -33.29
C TYR A 410 -7.11 -2.92 -31.94
N GLY A 411 -5.79 -2.74 -31.90
CA GLY A 411 -5.05 -2.27 -30.72
C GLY A 411 -5.34 -0.81 -30.32
N TYR A 412 -4.52 -0.27 -29.43
CA TYR A 412 -4.44 1.17 -29.15
C TYR A 412 -3.34 1.78 -30.03
N SER A 413 -3.61 2.85 -30.76
CA SER A 413 -2.60 3.50 -31.59
C SER A 413 -2.64 5.02 -31.54
N LEU A 414 -1.47 5.61 -31.29
CA LEU A 414 -1.26 7.05 -31.17
C LEU A 414 -0.19 7.48 -32.17
N PHE A 415 -0.54 8.44 -33.03
CA PHE A 415 0.42 9.20 -33.82
C PHE A 415 1.27 10.09 -32.90
N GLU A 416 0.67 10.75 -31.91
CA GLU A 416 1.37 11.68 -31.02
C GLU A 416 0.73 11.78 -29.62
N VAL A 417 1.57 12.11 -28.63
CA VAL A 417 1.22 12.42 -27.23
C VAL A 417 1.96 13.70 -26.84
N GLU A 418 1.29 14.84 -27.01
CA GLU A 418 1.88 16.18 -26.84
C GLU A 418 1.57 16.71 -25.43
N ALA A 419 2.52 16.57 -24.51
CA ALA A 419 2.42 17.09 -23.15
C ALA A 419 2.99 18.51 -23.07
N TYR A 420 2.17 19.46 -22.62
CA TYR A 420 2.53 20.86 -22.47
C TYR A 420 2.62 21.23 -20.98
N GLY A 421 3.64 22.00 -20.63
CA GLY A 421 3.90 22.34 -19.22
C GLY A 421 5.15 23.18 -19.00
N THR A 422 5.66 23.14 -17.78
CA THR A 422 6.94 23.71 -17.37
C THR A 422 7.83 22.63 -16.73
N ALA A 423 9.05 22.49 -17.23
CA ALA A 423 10.06 21.62 -16.62
C ALA A 423 10.68 22.32 -15.40
N SER A 424 10.84 21.61 -14.28
CA SER A 424 11.48 22.18 -13.09
C SER A 424 12.99 22.28 -13.30
N THR A 425 13.52 23.50 -13.32
CA THR A 425 14.96 23.76 -13.48
C THR A 425 15.70 23.60 -12.15
N GLY A 426 15.77 22.36 -11.66
CA GLY A 426 16.76 21.95 -10.65
C GLY A 426 18.18 22.09 -11.22
N GLY A 427 19.11 22.64 -10.45
CA GLY A 427 20.39 23.13 -10.95
C GLY A 427 21.35 22.07 -11.49
N GLY A 428 21.43 21.94 -12.81
CA GLY A 428 22.56 21.34 -13.54
C GLY A 428 23.32 22.41 -14.33
N THR A 429 24.65 22.34 -14.39
CA THR A 429 25.48 23.38 -15.02
C THR A 429 25.36 23.43 -16.54
N THR A 430 25.39 24.64 -17.09
CA THR A 430 25.31 24.90 -18.54
C THR A 430 26.45 24.23 -19.32
N PRO A 431 26.17 23.42 -20.35
CA PRO A 431 27.19 22.92 -21.26
C PRO A 431 27.60 24.01 -22.26
N THR A 432 28.72 24.68 -21.99
CA THR A 432 29.40 25.54 -22.97
C THR A 432 29.94 24.65 -24.12
N PRO A 433 29.71 25.00 -25.41
CA PRO A 433 30.16 24.20 -26.55
C PRO A 433 31.66 24.38 -26.85
N THR A 434 32.17 23.61 -27.85
CA THR A 434 33.51 23.70 -28.53
C THR A 434 34.52 22.62 -28.06
N PRO A 435 35.31 21.96 -28.95
CA PRO A 435 35.18 21.73 -30.40
C PRO A 435 35.27 20.24 -30.83
N THR A 436 35.23 20.00 -32.14
CA THR A 436 35.50 18.73 -32.83
C THR A 436 36.86 18.08 -32.50
N PRO A 437 36.93 16.78 -32.17
CA PRO A 437 38.18 16.02 -32.10
C PRO A 437 38.63 15.52 -33.50
N THR A 438 39.95 15.53 -33.75
CA THR A 438 40.56 15.04 -35.00
C THR A 438 40.87 13.53 -34.94
N GLN A 439 41.00 12.91 -36.11
CA GLN A 439 41.08 11.47 -36.38
C GLN A 439 42.39 10.78 -35.91
N THR A 440 42.37 9.43 -35.86
CA THR A 440 43.50 8.47 -35.70
C THR A 440 43.74 8.02 -34.23
N ALA A 441 43.93 6.74 -33.86
CA ALA A 441 44.19 5.52 -34.65
C ALA A 441 43.28 4.31 -34.27
N THR A 442 43.26 3.29 -35.13
CA THR A 442 42.42 2.07 -35.03
C THR A 442 43.13 0.89 -34.34
N PRO A 443 42.47 0.18 -33.40
CA PRO A 443 42.79 -1.21 -33.04
C PRO A 443 42.05 -2.23 -33.95
N THR A 444 42.71 -3.35 -34.27
CA THR A 444 42.18 -4.42 -35.14
C THR A 444 41.18 -5.33 -34.38
N PRO A 445 40.11 -5.87 -35.02
CA PRO A 445 39.05 -6.63 -34.33
C PRO A 445 39.34 -8.13 -34.16
N THR A 446 38.35 -8.88 -33.64
CA THR A 446 38.23 -10.37 -33.56
C THR A 446 38.82 -10.96 -32.25
N PRO A 447 38.21 -11.97 -31.58
CA PRO A 447 37.14 -12.87 -32.05
C PRO A 447 35.79 -12.81 -31.32
N THR A 448 34.74 -13.21 -32.04
CA THR A 448 33.49 -13.75 -31.49
C THR A 448 33.78 -15.02 -30.69
N SER A 449 33.28 -15.11 -29.45
CA SER A 449 33.33 -16.36 -28.68
C SER A 449 32.30 -17.37 -29.17
N THR A 450 32.74 -18.61 -29.36
CA THR A 450 31.84 -19.76 -29.55
C THR A 450 31.05 -19.99 -28.24
N PRO A 451 29.77 -20.41 -28.28
CA PRO A 451 29.03 -20.73 -27.07
C PRO A 451 29.76 -21.80 -26.25
N GLY A 452 30.19 -21.43 -25.04
CA GLY A 452 30.66 -22.39 -24.04
C GLY A 452 29.50 -23.25 -23.54
N THR A 453 29.81 -24.45 -23.04
CA THR A 453 28.82 -25.33 -22.39
C THR A 453 28.08 -24.55 -21.31
N ALA A 454 26.76 -24.43 -21.44
CA ALA A 454 25.98 -23.58 -20.54
C ALA A 454 25.95 -24.22 -19.13
N THR A 455 26.46 -23.50 -18.14
CA THR A 455 26.53 -23.95 -16.75
C THR A 455 25.20 -23.70 -16.06
N LEU A 456 24.67 -24.68 -15.32
CA LEU A 456 23.49 -24.51 -14.46
C LEU A 456 23.86 -23.63 -13.26
N ILE A 457 23.21 -22.46 -13.14
CA ILE A 457 23.53 -21.42 -12.15
C ILE A 457 22.40 -21.11 -11.17
N SER A 458 21.17 -21.61 -11.39
CA SER A 458 20.08 -21.50 -10.41
C SER A 458 20.12 -22.54 -9.29
N LYS A 459 20.83 -23.67 -9.48
CA LYS A 459 20.78 -24.78 -8.52
C LYS A 459 21.22 -24.34 -7.12
N SER A 460 20.40 -24.67 -6.13
CA SER A 460 20.59 -24.39 -4.70
C SER A 460 20.77 -22.90 -4.38
N LYS A 461 20.27 -22.00 -5.24
CA LYS A 461 20.31 -20.54 -5.01
C LYS A 461 19.15 -20.07 -4.11
N PRO A 462 19.32 -18.96 -3.36
CA PRO A 462 18.25 -18.40 -2.54
C PRO A 462 17.03 -18.01 -3.38
N THR A 463 15.84 -18.39 -2.91
CA THR A 463 14.57 -18.11 -3.58
C THR A 463 13.67 -17.18 -2.76
N THR A 464 12.82 -16.41 -3.44
CA THR A 464 11.71 -15.67 -2.83
C THR A 464 10.49 -15.88 -3.70
N THR A 465 9.30 -16.04 -3.12
CA THR A 465 8.06 -16.23 -3.89
C THR A 465 7.02 -15.18 -3.48
N SER A 466 6.00 -14.98 -4.31
CA SER A 466 4.84 -14.16 -3.95
C SER A 466 3.90 -14.84 -2.96
N SER A 467 3.89 -16.18 -2.94
CA SER A 467 3.20 -17.00 -1.94
C SER A 467 3.69 -18.45 -2.00
N VAL A 468 3.22 -19.26 -1.05
CA VAL A 468 3.32 -20.72 -1.07
C VAL A 468 1.94 -21.34 -0.79
N GLU A 469 1.65 -22.49 -1.39
CA GLU A 469 0.47 -23.32 -1.13
C GLU A 469 0.47 -23.81 0.32
N SER A 470 1.62 -24.33 0.76
CA SER A 470 1.95 -24.73 2.13
C SER A 470 3.46 -24.57 2.35
N ALA A 471 3.94 -24.74 3.59
CA ALA A 471 5.38 -24.71 3.88
C ALA A 471 6.18 -25.86 3.24
N GLU A 472 5.52 -26.95 2.81
CA GLU A 472 6.17 -28.08 2.12
C GLU A 472 6.57 -27.73 0.67
N PHE A 473 5.83 -26.82 0.04
CA PHE A 473 5.98 -26.45 -1.37
C PHE A 473 6.61 -25.06 -1.55
N ASP A 474 7.65 -24.76 -0.75
CA ASP A 474 8.36 -23.48 -0.79
C ASP A 474 9.23 -23.28 -2.04
N GLY A 475 9.79 -22.08 -2.22
CA GLY A 475 10.57 -21.73 -3.41
C GLY A 475 11.83 -22.58 -3.64
N SER A 476 12.48 -23.06 -2.57
CA SER A 476 13.72 -23.85 -2.66
C SER A 476 13.52 -25.17 -3.41
N LYS A 477 12.31 -25.71 -3.34
CA LYS A 477 11.85 -26.96 -3.97
C LYS A 477 11.79 -26.91 -5.50
N ALA A 478 12.00 -25.73 -6.10
CA ALA A 478 12.07 -25.55 -7.56
C ALA A 478 13.49 -25.24 -8.06
N VAL A 479 14.52 -25.42 -7.21
CA VAL A 479 15.94 -25.24 -7.56
C VAL A 479 16.87 -26.27 -6.90
N ASP A 480 16.35 -27.31 -6.26
CA ASP A 480 17.14 -28.28 -5.48
C ASP A 480 17.81 -29.38 -6.35
N GLY A 481 17.38 -29.53 -7.60
CA GLY A 481 17.81 -30.55 -8.55
C GLY A 481 17.02 -31.86 -8.49
N SER A 482 15.84 -31.89 -7.86
CA SER A 482 14.98 -33.07 -7.73
C SER A 482 13.75 -32.98 -8.63
N ALA A 483 13.47 -34.06 -9.37
CA ALA A 483 12.30 -34.15 -10.25
C ALA A 483 10.99 -34.51 -9.51
N THR A 484 10.96 -34.38 -8.18
CA THR A 484 9.86 -34.82 -7.31
C THR A 484 9.47 -33.84 -6.20
N SER A 485 10.32 -32.86 -5.89
CA SER A 485 9.98 -31.68 -5.08
C SER A 485 9.45 -30.58 -6.00
N ARG A 486 8.60 -29.68 -5.50
CA ARG A 486 8.02 -28.57 -6.28
C ARG A 486 7.81 -27.33 -5.44
N TRP A 487 8.04 -26.15 -6.00
CA TRP A 487 7.36 -24.95 -5.51
C TRP A 487 5.88 -25.02 -5.91
N SER A 488 4.99 -24.48 -5.08
CA SER A 488 3.60 -24.24 -5.45
C SER A 488 3.09 -22.93 -4.84
N SER A 489 2.41 -22.10 -5.63
CA SER A 489 1.75 -20.87 -5.14
C SER A 489 0.40 -21.19 -4.49
N LYS A 490 -0.16 -20.22 -3.74
CA LYS A 490 -1.58 -20.28 -3.36
C LYS A 490 -2.48 -20.46 -4.59
N GLU A 491 -3.50 -21.29 -4.43
CA GLU A 491 -4.55 -21.52 -5.42
C GLU A 491 -5.46 -20.28 -5.58
N GLY A 492 -6.05 -20.11 -6.75
CA GLY A 492 -7.02 -19.05 -7.03
C GLY A 492 -6.44 -17.67 -7.33
N ILE A 493 -5.15 -17.41 -7.02
CA ILE A 493 -4.56 -16.06 -7.10
C ILE A 493 -3.67 -15.90 -8.34
N ASP A 494 -3.88 -14.81 -9.07
CA ASP A 494 -3.03 -14.29 -10.14
C ASP A 494 -2.73 -12.80 -9.91
N PRO A 495 -1.55 -12.27 -10.29
CA PRO A 495 -0.34 -12.98 -10.71
C PRO A 495 0.41 -13.61 -9.52
N GLN A 496 1.33 -14.53 -9.80
CA GLN A 496 2.26 -15.10 -8.82
C GLN A 496 3.66 -15.26 -9.42
N TRP A 497 4.70 -15.32 -8.59
CA TRP A 497 6.07 -15.42 -9.07
C TRP A 497 7.00 -16.16 -8.12
N ILE A 498 8.05 -16.75 -8.70
CA ILE A 498 9.25 -17.21 -8.02
C ILE A 498 10.46 -16.40 -8.53
N ARG A 499 11.27 -15.89 -7.60
CA ARG A 499 12.52 -15.17 -7.81
C ARG A 499 13.68 -16.01 -7.29
N ILE A 500 14.79 -16.03 -8.02
CA ILE A 500 16.03 -16.75 -7.68
C ILE A 500 17.17 -15.72 -7.69
N ASP A 501 17.97 -15.67 -6.63
CA ASP A 501 19.17 -14.85 -6.57
C ASP A 501 20.38 -15.61 -7.12
N LEU A 502 20.77 -15.32 -8.36
CA LEU A 502 21.92 -15.95 -9.01
C LEU A 502 23.26 -15.37 -8.52
N GLY A 503 23.25 -14.18 -7.92
CA GLY A 503 24.43 -13.38 -7.58
C GLY A 503 24.72 -12.29 -8.63
N ALA A 504 25.18 -11.12 -8.16
CA ALA A 504 25.31 -9.91 -8.99
C ALA A 504 26.32 -10.07 -10.13
N GLY A 505 25.92 -9.71 -11.36
CA GLY A 505 26.75 -9.84 -12.57
C GLY A 505 26.63 -11.18 -13.28
N SER A 506 25.69 -12.05 -12.87
CA SER A 506 25.40 -13.31 -13.57
C SER A 506 24.70 -13.05 -14.90
N THR A 507 25.04 -13.85 -15.91
CA THR A 507 24.36 -13.88 -17.21
C THR A 507 23.48 -15.10 -17.35
N VAL A 508 22.35 -14.97 -18.04
CA VAL A 508 21.40 -16.05 -18.32
C VAL A 508 21.20 -16.17 -19.83
N ASN A 509 21.56 -17.32 -20.39
CA ASN A 509 21.49 -17.62 -21.82
C ASN A 509 20.51 -18.76 -22.19
N LYS A 510 20.09 -19.56 -21.21
CA LYS A 510 19.00 -20.53 -21.33
C LYS A 510 18.24 -20.62 -20.00
N VAL A 511 16.93 -20.87 -20.05
CA VAL A 511 16.11 -21.28 -18.89
C VAL A 511 15.24 -22.47 -19.30
N VAL A 512 15.18 -23.50 -18.45
CA VAL A 512 14.18 -24.58 -18.55
C VAL A 512 13.23 -24.49 -17.37
N LEU A 513 11.94 -24.56 -17.64
CA LEU A 513 10.88 -24.64 -16.62
C LEU A 513 10.24 -26.02 -16.69
N LYS A 514 10.14 -26.71 -15.57
CA LYS A 514 9.44 -28.00 -15.47
C LYS A 514 8.22 -27.82 -14.58
N TRP A 515 7.07 -27.58 -15.20
CA TRP A 515 5.80 -27.43 -14.51
C TRP A 515 5.27 -28.76 -13.99
N GLU A 516 4.48 -28.68 -12.93
CA GLU A 516 3.55 -29.72 -12.49
C GLU A 516 2.29 -29.69 -13.39
N ALA A 517 1.28 -30.52 -13.12
CA ALA A 517 -0.05 -30.38 -13.73
C ALA A 517 -0.68 -29.00 -13.48
N ALA A 518 -0.32 -28.31 -12.40
CA ALA A 518 -0.64 -26.90 -12.14
C ALA A 518 0.42 -25.96 -12.75
N TYR A 519 0.15 -25.39 -13.93
CA TYR A 519 1.12 -24.60 -14.73
C TYR A 519 0.64 -23.18 -15.06
N ALA A 520 1.55 -22.34 -15.57
CA ALA A 520 1.21 -21.02 -16.12
C ALA A 520 0.76 -21.09 -17.58
N SER A 521 -0.46 -20.62 -17.89
CA SER A 521 -0.86 -20.38 -19.30
C SER A 521 -0.26 -19.10 -19.87
N LYS A 522 0.12 -18.14 -19.00
CA LYS A 522 0.83 -16.91 -19.37
C LYS A 522 1.87 -16.55 -18.32
N TYR A 523 3.12 -16.32 -18.72
CA TYR A 523 4.18 -15.93 -17.81
C TYR A 523 5.31 -15.15 -18.51
N ARG A 524 6.17 -14.52 -17.72
CA ARG A 524 7.40 -13.87 -18.20
C ARG A 524 8.62 -14.44 -17.46
N ILE A 525 9.73 -14.54 -18.19
CA ILE A 525 11.06 -14.77 -17.62
C ILE A 525 11.75 -13.41 -17.60
N GLU A 526 12.16 -12.95 -16.42
CA GLU A 526 12.62 -11.59 -16.18
C GLU A 526 13.94 -11.57 -15.41
N MET A 527 14.84 -10.64 -15.72
CA MET A 527 16.11 -10.45 -15.04
C MET A 527 16.19 -9.06 -14.42
N SER A 528 16.83 -8.95 -13.25
CA SER A 528 16.95 -7.70 -12.49
C SER A 528 18.30 -7.62 -11.79
N ALA A 529 18.88 -6.42 -11.71
CA ALA A 529 20.13 -6.18 -10.97
C ALA A 529 19.90 -5.86 -9.47
N ASP A 530 18.77 -5.24 -9.16
CA ASP A 530 18.39 -4.67 -7.85
C ASP A 530 17.28 -5.46 -7.14
N GLY A 531 16.51 -6.27 -7.88
CA GLY A 531 15.36 -7.03 -7.40
C GLY A 531 14.03 -6.28 -7.54
N THR A 532 14.04 -5.06 -8.07
CA THR A 532 12.89 -4.14 -8.17
C THR A 532 12.66 -3.67 -9.60
N THR A 533 13.72 -3.42 -10.37
CA THR A 533 13.70 -3.06 -11.79
C THR A 533 13.88 -4.32 -12.64
N TRP A 534 12.84 -4.70 -13.40
CA TRP A 534 12.79 -5.97 -14.12
C TRP A 534 12.84 -5.80 -15.64
N THR A 535 13.78 -6.48 -16.29
CA THR A 535 13.92 -6.60 -17.75
C THR A 535 13.39 -7.95 -18.19
N THR A 536 12.34 -7.99 -19.02
CA THR A 536 11.81 -9.24 -19.57
C THR A 536 12.79 -9.84 -20.59
N LEU A 537 13.20 -11.10 -20.37
CA LEU A 537 14.01 -11.89 -21.29
C LEU A 537 13.14 -12.69 -22.27
N ALA A 538 12.03 -13.23 -21.79
CA ALA A 538 11.05 -13.98 -22.58
C ALA A 538 9.63 -13.81 -22.01
N THR A 539 8.63 -14.02 -22.87
CA THR A 539 7.20 -14.01 -22.50
C THR A 539 6.53 -15.18 -23.18
N GLU A 540 5.86 -16.02 -22.41
CA GLU A 540 4.92 -17.03 -22.90
C GLU A 540 3.48 -16.54 -22.69
N ALA A 541 2.62 -16.74 -23.69
CA ALA A 541 1.28 -16.19 -23.77
C ALA A 541 0.18 -17.24 -24.02
N ALA A 542 0.57 -18.49 -24.30
CA ALA A 542 -0.29 -19.65 -24.48
C ALA A 542 0.42 -20.95 -24.01
N GLY A 543 1.07 -20.87 -22.84
CA GLY A 543 1.77 -22.01 -22.21
C GLY A 543 0.83 -23.18 -21.97
N ASN A 544 1.36 -24.39 -22.08
CA ASN A 544 0.62 -25.66 -22.05
C ASN A 544 1.08 -26.64 -20.94
N GLY A 545 2.06 -26.23 -20.12
CA GLY A 545 2.60 -27.04 -19.03
C GLY A 545 3.59 -28.10 -19.50
N GLY A 546 4.07 -28.93 -18.57
CA GLY A 546 5.15 -29.87 -18.84
C GLY A 546 6.52 -29.18 -18.81
N THR A 547 7.31 -29.25 -19.88
CA THR A 547 8.67 -28.69 -19.90
C THR A 547 8.84 -27.66 -21.01
N ASP A 548 9.06 -26.41 -20.62
CA ASP A 548 9.34 -25.29 -21.51
C ASP A 548 10.85 -24.98 -21.51
N GLU A 549 11.45 -24.83 -22.69
CA GLU A 549 12.87 -24.49 -22.85
C GLU A 549 13.04 -23.20 -23.66
N PHE A 550 13.66 -22.19 -23.02
CA PHE A 550 14.02 -20.92 -23.64
C PHE A 550 15.52 -20.87 -23.84
N THR A 551 15.98 -20.82 -25.09
CA THR A 551 17.40 -20.71 -25.46
C THR A 551 17.73 -19.34 -26.04
N SER A 552 19.02 -19.01 -26.14
CA SER A 552 19.52 -17.75 -26.73
C SER A 552 19.00 -16.49 -26.02
N LEU A 553 18.73 -16.60 -24.72
CA LEU A 553 18.47 -15.46 -23.86
C LEU A 553 19.72 -14.59 -23.75
N ASN A 554 19.53 -13.31 -23.43
CA ASN A 554 20.61 -12.37 -23.18
C ASN A 554 20.30 -11.53 -21.94
N GLY A 555 20.14 -12.21 -20.80
CA GLY A 555 19.94 -11.58 -19.51
C GLY A 555 21.25 -11.34 -18.77
N SER A 556 21.35 -10.20 -18.09
CA SER A 556 22.41 -9.91 -17.12
C SER A 556 21.79 -9.28 -15.87
N GLY A 557 22.21 -9.69 -14.69
CA GLY A 557 21.68 -9.16 -13.43
C GLY A 557 22.12 -9.95 -12.20
N ARG A 558 21.35 -9.80 -11.12
CA ARG A 558 21.45 -10.58 -9.87
C ARG A 558 20.31 -11.57 -9.75
N TYR A 559 19.08 -11.13 -9.97
CA TYR A 559 17.87 -11.91 -9.74
C TYR A 559 17.20 -12.32 -11.05
N LEU A 560 16.87 -13.60 -11.18
CA LEU A 560 15.96 -14.13 -12.19
C LEU A 560 14.56 -14.25 -11.57
N ARG A 561 13.49 -13.99 -12.33
CA ARG A 561 12.10 -14.20 -11.90
C ARG A 561 11.27 -14.86 -12.98
N ILE A 562 10.50 -15.87 -12.58
CA ILE A 562 9.42 -16.45 -13.36
C ILE A 562 8.13 -15.81 -12.85
N TYR A 563 7.52 -14.94 -13.66
CA TYR A 563 6.36 -14.12 -13.30
C TYR A 563 5.11 -14.62 -14.02
N GLY A 564 4.35 -15.49 -13.36
CA GLY A 564 3.07 -16.00 -13.82
C GLY A 564 1.98 -14.93 -13.79
N THR A 565 1.22 -14.84 -14.88
CA THR A 565 0.17 -13.83 -15.10
C THR A 565 -1.20 -14.41 -15.45
N ALA A 566 -1.27 -15.68 -15.85
CA ALA A 566 -2.48 -16.48 -15.80
C ALA A 566 -2.11 -17.95 -15.62
N ARG A 567 -2.89 -18.68 -14.82
CA ARG A 567 -2.77 -20.14 -14.61
C ARG A 567 -3.43 -20.90 -15.78
N GLY A 568 -3.00 -22.14 -16.00
CA GLY A 568 -3.56 -23.07 -16.99
C GLY A 568 -4.63 -24.01 -16.41
N THR A 569 -4.79 -24.01 -15.09
CA THR A 569 -5.73 -24.84 -14.33
C THR A 569 -6.44 -24.01 -13.25
N ALA A 570 -7.37 -24.62 -12.51
CA ALA A 570 -7.98 -24.00 -11.33
C ALA A 570 -6.98 -23.78 -10.17
N TYR A 571 -6.02 -24.71 -10.03
CA TYR A 571 -4.94 -24.70 -9.05
C TYR A 571 -3.99 -23.50 -9.18
N GLY A 572 -3.00 -23.40 -8.28
CA GLY A 572 -1.93 -22.39 -8.32
C GLY A 572 -0.95 -22.54 -9.49
N TYR A 573 0.23 -21.95 -9.33
CA TYR A 573 1.40 -22.18 -10.19
C TYR A 573 2.34 -23.15 -9.49
N SER A 574 2.79 -24.22 -10.15
CA SER A 574 3.73 -25.15 -9.53
C SER A 574 4.82 -25.61 -10.50
N LEU A 575 6.06 -25.56 -10.01
CA LEU A 575 7.29 -25.86 -10.75
C LEU A 575 8.09 -26.88 -9.96
N PHE A 576 8.38 -28.03 -10.59
CA PHE A 576 9.38 -28.98 -10.11
C PHE A 576 10.79 -28.37 -10.23
N GLU A 577 11.08 -27.63 -11.30
CA GLU A 577 12.41 -27.04 -11.53
C GLU A 577 12.38 -25.75 -12.33
N VAL A 578 13.34 -24.87 -12.02
CA VAL A 578 13.71 -23.66 -12.77
C VAL A 578 15.21 -23.69 -13.02
N GLU A 579 15.61 -24.35 -14.10
CA GLU A 579 17.01 -24.53 -14.48
C GLU A 579 17.50 -23.33 -15.30
N ALA A 580 18.12 -22.34 -14.66
CA ALA A 580 18.75 -21.21 -15.33
C ALA A 580 20.21 -21.55 -15.67
N TYR A 581 20.57 -21.39 -16.94
CA TYR A 581 21.91 -21.65 -17.44
C TYR A 581 22.56 -20.37 -17.99
N GLY A 582 23.87 -20.24 -17.83
CA GLY A 582 24.65 -19.11 -18.33
C GLY A 582 26.04 -19.04 -17.69
N THR A 583 26.51 -17.83 -17.39
CA THR A 583 27.73 -17.63 -16.58
C THR A 583 27.35 -17.06 -15.22
N ALA A 584 27.81 -17.69 -14.15
CA ALA A 584 27.89 -17.02 -12.85
C ALA A 584 28.84 -15.82 -12.97
N SER A 585 28.72 -14.87 -12.04
CA SER A 585 29.54 -13.65 -12.03
C SER A 585 31.05 -13.94 -12.07
N THR A 586 31.81 -13.05 -12.72
CA THR A 586 33.26 -13.17 -12.89
C THR A 586 34.08 -12.38 -11.87
N ASP A 587 33.47 -11.91 -10.77
CA ASP A 587 34.21 -11.52 -9.57
C ASP A 587 34.84 -12.79 -8.97
N GLY A 588 36.11 -13.02 -9.34
CA GLY A 588 36.73 -14.34 -9.29
C GLY A 588 37.04 -14.88 -7.90
N GLY A 589 36.10 -15.65 -7.34
CA GLY A 589 36.29 -16.50 -6.16
C GLY A 589 35.86 -17.95 -6.42
N THR A 590 36.56 -18.91 -5.81
CA THR A 590 36.16 -20.33 -5.73
C THR A 590 34.79 -20.45 -5.02
N PRO A 591 33.90 -21.41 -5.36
CA PRO A 591 32.50 -21.39 -4.90
C PRO A 591 32.29 -21.26 -3.38
N GLY A 592 31.81 -20.08 -2.97
CA GLY A 592 31.42 -19.70 -1.62
C GLY A 592 31.37 -18.17 -1.45
N GLY A 593 30.56 -17.66 -0.52
CA GLY A 593 30.58 -16.25 -0.07
C GLY A 593 29.49 -15.35 -0.65
N THR A 594 28.22 -15.57 -0.30
CA THR A 594 27.17 -14.54 -0.42
C THR A 594 27.28 -13.53 0.73
N THR A 595 27.56 -12.25 0.40
CA THR A 595 27.60 -11.17 1.38
C THR A 595 26.34 -10.31 1.34
N PHE A 596 25.87 -9.88 2.50
CA PHE A 596 24.69 -9.00 2.65
C PHE A 596 24.78 -8.15 3.91
N ARG A 597 23.93 -7.13 4.01
CA ARG A 597 23.89 -6.21 5.15
C ARG A 597 22.51 -6.17 5.79
N VAL A 598 22.47 -6.14 7.12
CA VAL A 598 21.29 -5.81 7.92
C VAL A 598 21.61 -4.58 8.77
N VAL A 599 20.60 -3.79 9.13
CA VAL A 599 20.71 -2.73 10.13
C VAL A 599 19.63 -2.93 11.19
N GLY A 600 20.01 -2.82 12.47
CA GLY A 600 19.12 -2.97 13.62
C GLY A 600 19.21 -1.83 14.64
N ALA A 601 18.15 -1.69 15.42
CA ALA A 601 18.06 -0.84 16.62
C ALA A 601 16.93 -1.35 17.54
N GLY A 602 17.10 -1.20 18.85
CA GLY A 602 16.00 -1.21 19.83
C GLY A 602 15.79 0.20 20.39
N ASP A 603 14.72 0.39 21.14
CA ASP A 603 14.49 1.53 22.03
C ASP A 603 14.47 2.86 21.23
N ILE A 604 13.48 2.94 20.34
CA ILE A 604 13.50 3.81 19.16
C ILE A 604 12.77 5.13 19.40
N ALA A 605 11.44 5.16 19.46
CA ALA A 605 10.68 6.42 19.42
C ALA A 605 9.79 6.61 20.65
N GLY A 606 10.17 7.56 21.52
CA GLY A 606 9.32 8.06 22.60
C GLY A 606 8.26 9.07 22.14
N THR A 607 7.33 9.35 23.03
CA THR A 607 6.22 10.30 22.90
C THR A 607 6.65 11.74 22.60
N GLY A 608 5.73 12.49 22.00
CA GLY A 608 5.93 13.90 21.64
C GLY A 608 6.92 14.14 20.50
N CYS A 609 7.58 13.09 19.99
CA CYS A 609 8.59 13.16 18.96
C CYS A 609 8.05 12.91 17.55
N SER A 610 7.10 13.76 17.15
CA SER A 610 6.50 13.75 15.81
C SER A 610 7.33 14.46 14.72
N ALA A 611 8.45 15.10 15.08
CA ALA A 611 9.33 15.81 14.14
C ALA A 611 10.83 15.76 14.54
N PRO A 612 11.77 15.88 13.59
CA PRO A 612 13.21 15.87 13.89
C PRO A 612 13.63 16.99 14.84
N SER A 613 14.32 16.64 15.92
CA SER A 613 14.82 17.58 16.92
C SER A 613 16.10 17.04 17.60
N SER A 614 16.70 17.83 18.49
CA SER A 614 17.83 17.36 19.31
C SER A 614 17.45 16.36 20.40
N SER A 615 16.17 16.25 20.78
CA SER A 615 15.66 15.23 21.70
C SER A 615 15.06 14.01 20.99
N CYS A 616 14.66 14.15 19.72
CA CYS A 616 13.98 13.12 18.94
C CYS A 616 14.95 12.42 17.98
N GLN A 617 15.84 11.58 18.52
CA GLN A 617 17.02 11.09 17.80
C GLN A 617 16.73 9.94 16.83
N HIS A 618 15.58 9.27 16.95
CA HIS A 618 15.11 8.25 16.00
C HIS A 618 15.00 8.74 14.56
N PHE A 619 14.77 10.04 14.31
CA PHE A 619 14.86 10.61 12.95
C PHE A 619 16.30 10.58 12.40
N ALA A 620 17.29 10.80 13.26
CA ALA A 620 18.71 10.79 12.90
C ALA A 620 19.22 9.36 12.71
N THR A 621 18.84 8.42 13.59
CA THR A 621 19.16 6.99 13.41
C THR A 621 18.43 6.40 12.20
N ALA A 622 17.17 6.76 11.93
CA ALA A 622 16.46 6.36 10.71
C ALA A 622 17.07 6.96 9.42
N THR A 623 17.71 8.13 9.51
CA THR A 623 18.42 8.72 8.37
C THR A 623 19.76 8.00 8.15
N LEU A 624 20.45 7.64 9.23
CA LEU A 624 21.65 6.83 9.19
C LEU A 624 21.36 5.41 8.66
N ALA A 625 20.36 4.72 9.19
CA ALA A 625 19.95 3.38 8.77
C ALA A 625 19.63 3.29 7.27
N GLN A 626 19.05 4.35 6.70
CA GLN A 626 18.79 4.45 5.26
C GLN A 626 20.09 4.62 4.46
N SER A 627 21.04 5.44 4.94
CA SER A 627 22.30 5.72 4.21
C SER A 627 23.25 4.51 4.15
N LEU A 628 23.11 3.55 5.06
CA LEU A 628 23.89 2.31 5.08
C LEU A 628 23.44 1.28 4.02
N ASN A 629 22.28 1.48 3.36
CA ASN A 629 21.74 0.63 2.30
C ASN A 629 21.77 -0.88 2.62
N PRO A 630 21.04 -1.35 3.65
CA PRO A 630 20.91 -2.77 3.97
C PRO A 630 19.98 -3.52 2.99
N ALA A 631 20.01 -4.85 3.08
CA ALA A 631 19.06 -5.74 2.41
C ALA A 631 17.70 -5.80 3.12
N PHE A 632 17.69 -5.65 4.45
CA PHE A 632 16.51 -5.53 5.30
C PHE A 632 16.87 -4.92 6.66
N TYR A 633 15.85 -4.56 7.43
CA TYR A 633 15.99 -4.03 8.79
C TYR A 633 15.49 -5.05 9.82
N ILE A 634 16.05 -5.01 11.02
CA ILE A 634 15.49 -5.66 12.21
C ILE A 634 15.20 -4.58 13.27
N THR A 635 14.30 -4.86 14.19
CA THR A 635 14.19 -4.10 15.45
C THR A 635 14.27 -5.08 16.62
N MET A 636 14.69 -4.58 17.79
CA MET A 636 14.87 -5.37 19.00
C MET A 636 13.92 -4.89 20.12
N GLY A 637 12.65 -4.73 19.77
CA GLY A 637 11.62 -4.15 20.64
C GLY A 637 11.68 -2.62 20.79
N ASP A 638 10.65 -2.12 21.45
CA ASP A 638 10.41 -0.72 21.82
C ASP A 638 10.52 0.24 20.63
N MET A 639 9.70 -0.05 19.62
CA MET A 639 9.47 0.84 18.48
C MET A 639 8.71 2.10 18.93
N ALA A 640 7.67 1.93 19.75
CA ALA A 640 6.96 3.00 20.45
C ALA A 640 7.21 2.85 21.95
N TYR A 641 7.89 3.83 22.56
CA TYR A 641 8.54 3.60 23.86
C TYR A 641 7.71 3.92 25.12
N ASP A 642 6.80 4.87 25.15
CA ASP A 642 6.11 5.16 26.43
C ASP A 642 4.94 4.19 26.65
N ASP A 643 3.93 4.25 25.77
CA ASP A 643 2.73 3.40 25.79
C ASP A 643 2.57 2.59 24.49
N GLY A 644 2.03 1.37 24.62
CA GLY A 644 1.79 0.42 23.53
C GLY A 644 0.52 0.73 22.71
N HIS A 645 0.24 2.02 22.43
CA HIS A 645 -0.92 2.45 21.66
C HIS A 645 -0.62 2.59 20.16
N ILE A 646 -1.64 2.39 19.32
CA ILE A 646 -1.49 2.53 17.86
C ILE A 646 -1.23 3.99 17.47
N GLU A 647 -1.74 4.92 18.27
CA GLU A 647 -1.48 6.35 18.21
C GLU A 647 0.02 6.66 18.29
N ASP A 648 0.78 6.07 19.21
CA ASP A 648 2.21 6.38 19.38
C ASP A 648 3.13 5.71 18.37
N PHE A 649 2.73 4.53 17.88
CA PHE A 649 3.27 3.98 16.64
C PHE A 649 3.08 4.96 15.47
N MET A 650 1.87 5.47 15.27
CA MET A 650 1.55 6.38 14.17
C MET A 650 2.14 7.79 14.35
N ASN A 651 2.30 8.28 15.58
CA ASN A 651 2.72 9.66 15.87
C ASN A 651 4.24 9.83 16.00
N ASN A 652 4.97 8.82 16.49
CA ASN A 652 6.41 8.92 16.75
C ASN A 652 7.23 7.97 15.86
N TYR A 653 6.98 6.65 15.92
CA TYR A 653 7.75 5.66 15.15
C TYR A 653 7.56 5.81 13.64
N ASP A 654 6.31 5.92 13.19
CA ASP A 654 5.95 5.93 11.78
C ASP A 654 6.63 7.06 11.00
N LYS A 655 6.74 8.24 11.64
CA LYS A 655 7.35 9.46 11.09
C LYS A 655 8.84 9.31 10.76
N SER A 656 9.49 8.25 11.25
CA SER A 656 10.95 8.08 11.24
C SER A 656 11.39 6.73 10.66
N TRP A 657 11.20 5.64 11.41
CA TRP A 657 11.55 4.27 11.02
C TRP A 657 10.41 3.57 10.27
N GLY A 658 9.16 4.01 10.41
CA GLY A 658 7.99 3.44 9.71
C GLY A 658 8.13 3.38 8.19
N LYS A 659 8.88 4.30 7.58
CA LYS A 659 9.26 4.25 6.15
C LYS A 659 9.95 2.94 5.72
N PHE A 660 10.50 2.16 6.67
CA PHE A 660 11.15 0.87 6.44
C PHE A 660 10.23 -0.34 6.63
N LYS A 661 9.04 -0.16 7.23
CA LYS A 661 8.07 -1.19 7.67
C LYS A 661 7.88 -2.38 6.72
N SER A 662 7.83 -2.15 5.41
CA SER A 662 7.69 -3.20 4.39
C SER A 662 8.91 -4.12 4.26
N SER A 663 10.06 -3.70 4.79
CA SER A 663 11.38 -4.35 4.81
C SER A 663 11.95 -4.57 6.22
N THR A 664 11.19 -4.28 7.27
CA THR A 664 11.53 -4.60 8.66
C THR A 664 11.07 -6.01 9.01
N TRP A 665 11.87 -6.73 9.79
CA TRP A 665 11.49 -7.95 10.51
C TRP A 665 11.51 -7.63 12.02
N PRO A 666 10.38 -7.20 12.61
CA PRO A 666 10.35 -6.70 13.97
C PRO A 666 10.12 -7.80 15.02
N VAL A 667 10.47 -7.50 16.26
CA VAL A 667 10.01 -8.18 17.50
C VAL A 667 9.49 -7.11 18.46
N PRO A 668 8.53 -7.41 19.35
CA PRO A 668 8.09 -6.47 20.39
C PRO A 668 9.06 -6.45 21.59
N GLY A 669 9.10 -5.32 22.28
CA GLY A 669 9.65 -5.15 23.63
C GLY A 669 8.55 -5.04 24.67
N ASN A 670 8.90 -4.66 25.90
CA ASN A 670 7.90 -4.56 26.98
C ASN A 670 6.96 -3.37 26.79
N HIS A 671 7.41 -2.26 26.20
CA HIS A 671 6.54 -1.10 25.98
C HIS A 671 5.50 -1.32 24.88
N GLU A 672 5.74 -2.25 23.95
CA GLU A 672 4.69 -2.77 23.06
C GLU A 672 3.57 -3.53 23.79
N SER A 673 3.73 -3.88 25.08
CA SER A 673 2.75 -4.60 25.90
C SER A 673 2.02 -3.75 26.93
N TYR A 674 2.38 -2.47 27.09
CA TYR A 674 1.77 -1.58 28.09
C TYR A 674 0.56 -0.82 27.52
N ASP A 675 -0.51 -0.73 28.31
CA ASP A 675 -1.69 0.09 28.05
C ASP A 675 -2.03 0.86 29.33
N THR A 676 -2.51 2.09 29.21
CA THR A 676 -2.86 2.96 30.36
C THR A 676 -4.02 2.46 31.22
N ASP A 677 -4.82 1.49 30.75
CA ASP A 677 -5.86 0.80 31.54
C ASP A 677 -5.31 -0.34 32.44
N TYR A 678 -3.98 -0.55 32.48
CA TYR A 678 -3.36 -1.76 33.04
C TYR A 678 -2.81 -1.64 34.47
N ASN A 679 -2.50 -2.79 35.09
CA ASN A 679 -1.67 -2.88 36.29
C ASN A 679 -0.48 -3.81 36.05
N GLU A 680 0.69 -3.42 36.54
CA GLU A 680 1.98 -4.08 36.27
C GLU A 680 2.13 -5.46 36.94
N GLU A 681 1.25 -5.84 37.88
CA GLU A 681 1.49 -6.97 38.80
C GLU A 681 0.80 -8.30 38.43
N THR A 682 -0.15 -8.35 37.48
CA THR A 682 -1.07 -9.52 37.40
C THR A 682 -1.35 -10.16 36.03
N GLU A 683 -1.20 -9.46 34.90
CA GLU A 683 -1.45 -10.01 33.56
C GLU A 683 -0.38 -9.50 32.56
N LYS A 684 -0.39 -9.96 31.29
CA LYS A 684 0.52 -9.48 30.22
C LYS A 684 -0.26 -8.91 29.04
N GLY A 685 -0.17 -7.58 28.84
CA GLY A 685 -0.90 -6.86 27.79
C GLY A 685 -0.60 -7.42 26.41
N ASP A 686 -1.61 -7.47 25.55
CA ASP A 686 -1.64 -8.43 24.45
C ASP A 686 -0.86 -8.03 23.19
N GLU A 687 -0.06 -6.97 23.24
CA GLU A 687 0.74 -6.46 22.11
C GLU A 687 -0.08 -6.14 20.83
N GLN A 688 -1.33 -5.68 21.00
CA GLN A 688 -2.25 -5.45 19.90
C GLN A 688 -1.83 -4.29 18.96
N ALA A 689 -1.34 -3.16 19.46
CA ALA A 689 -0.92 -2.06 18.60
C ALA A 689 0.30 -2.42 17.73
N TYR A 690 1.23 -3.22 18.27
CA TYR A 690 2.34 -3.80 17.51
C TYR A 690 1.84 -4.65 16.33
N ARG A 691 0.82 -5.50 16.57
CA ARG A 691 0.17 -6.29 15.52
C ARG A 691 -0.61 -5.44 14.53
N ASP A 692 -1.39 -4.47 14.98
CA ASP A 692 -2.18 -3.61 14.08
C ASP A 692 -1.29 -2.70 13.25
N TYR A 693 -0.17 -2.22 13.80
CA TYR A 693 0.83 -1.49 13.04
C TYR A 693 1.52 -2.40 12.02
N PHE A 694 2.23 -3.46 12.42
CA PHE A 694 3.06 -4.25 11.50
C PHE A 694 2.28 -5.30 10.68
N GLY A 695 1.07 -5.68 11.08
CA GLY A 695 0.23 -6.67 10.42
C GLY A 695 0.95 -8.01 10.24
N ALA A 696 0.97 -8.51 9.00
CA ALA A 696 1.69 -9.74 8.64
C ALA A 696 3.22 -9.69 8.85
N ARG A 697 3.82 -8.53 9.16
CA ARG A 697 5.22 -8.44 9.62
C ARG A 697 5.40 -8.72 11.12
N ALA A 698 4.38 -8.48 11.96
CA ALA A 698 4.36 -8.90 13.35
C ALA A 698 4.09 -10.40 13.51
N THR A 699 3.40 -11.02 12.55
CA THR A 699 3.04 -12.45 12.62
C THR A 699 3.29 -13.23 11.30
N PRO A 700 4.53 -13.28 10.76
CA PRO A 700 4.81 -13.91 9.47
C PRO A 700 4.45 -15.40 9.38
N GLN A 701 4.53 -16.11 10.51
CA GLN A 701 4.14 -17.51 10.67
C GLN A 701 2.85 -17.68 11.52
N GLY A 702 2.07 -16.62 11.72
CA GLY A 702 0.89 -16.61 12.61
C GLY A 702 1.21 -16.49 14.11
N LYS A 703 2.49 -16.34 14.48
CA LYS A 703 3.00 -16.10 15.83
C LYS A 703 3.92 -14.89 15.84
N MET A 704 4.07 -14.25 17.00
CA MET A 704 4.97 -13.09 17.22
C MET A 704 6.44 -13.51 17.42
N TRP A 705 6.71 -14.81 17.32
CA TRP A 705 8.02 -15.42 17.15
C TRP A 705 8.04 -16.22 15.85
N TYR A 706 9.15 -16.20 15.12
CA TYR A 706 9.28 -16.79 13.79
C TYR A 706 10.74 -16.89 13.36
N SER A 707 11.03 -17.78 12.42
CA SER A 707 12.35 -17.97 11.82
C SER A 707 12.35 -17.71 10.31
N TYR A 708 13.52 -17.38 9.75
CA TYR A 708 13.71 -17.21 8.30
C TYR A 708 15.18 -17.38 7.89
N ASP A 709 15.39 -17.96 6.70
CA ASP A 709 16.73 -18.11 6.12
C ASP A 709 17.11 -16.92 5.24
N TYR A 710 18.35 -16.45 5.35
CA TYR A 710 18.95 -15.50 4.40
C TYR A 710 20.41 -15.88 4.09
N GLY A 711 20.68 -16.32 2.86
CA GLY A 711 21.98 -16.89 2.50
C GLY A 711 22.28 -18.17 3.29
N ASN A 712 23.47 -18.24 3.89
CA ASN A 712 23.87 -19.32 4.81
C ASN A 712 23.50 -19.05 6.29
N TRP A 713 22.77 -17.98 6.58
CA TRP A 713 22.33 -17.64 7.93
C TRP A 713 20.87 -18.01 8.17
N HIS A 714 20.62 -18.57 9.34
CA HIS A 714 19.30 -18.75 9.92
C HIS A 714 19.05 -17.59 10.91
N PHE A 715 17.95 -16.87 10.72
CA PHE A 715 17.51 -15.79 11.60
C PHE A 715 16.32 -16.26 12.43
N ILE A 716 16.36 -16.05 13.74
CA ILE A 716 15.25 -16.31 14.66
C ILE A 716 14.85 -14.99 15.33
N ALA A 717 13.56 -14.67 15.25
CA ALA A 717 12.93 -13.52 15.87
C ALA A 717 12.02 -14.03 17.01
N LEU A 718 12.20 -13.53 18.23
CA LEU A 718 11.47 -14.01 19.41
C LEU A 718 10.76 -12.88 20.16
N ASN A 719 9.64 -13.20 20.81
CA ASN A 719 8.97 -12.30 21.74
C ASN A 719 9.41 -12.60 23.18
N SER A 720 10.33 -11.80 23.72
CA SER A 720 10.85 -11.95 25.07
C SER A 720 9.88 -11.56 26.19
N ASN A 721 8.72 -10.98 25.89
CA ASN A 721 7.64 -10.81 26.86
C ASN A 721 7.00 -12.17 27.20
N ARG A 722 7.16 -13.17 26.31
CA ARG A 722 6.46 -14.47 26.30
C ARG A 722 7.41 -15.66 26.50
N PHE A 723 8.54 -15.46 27.19
CA PHE A 723 9.52 -16.52 27.48
C PHE A 723 9.11 -17.49 28.60
N ASP A 724 7.99 -17.25 29.27
CA ASP A 724 7.27 -18.19 30.12
C ASP A 724 6.24 -19.04 29.35
N GLU A 725 5.91 -18.69 28.10
CA GLU A 725 4.98 -19.47 27.28
C GLU A 725 5.69 -20.69 26.68
N GLN A 726 5.37 -21.87 27.24
CA GLN A 726 5.95 -23.17 26.82
C GLN A 726 5.84 -23.42 25.30
N GLU A 727 4.83 -22.86 24.62
CA GLU A 727 4.69 -22.97 23.16
C GLU A 727 5.86 -22.32 22.40
N GLN A 728 6.34 -21.15 22.83
CA GLN A 728 7.51 -20.50 22.23
C GLN A 728 8.80 -21.27 22.58
N ILE A 729 8.90 -21.76 23.81
CA ILE A 729 10.03 -22.57 24.29
C ILE A 729 10.15 -23.88 23.49
N ASP A 730 9.03 -24.59 23.26
CA ASP A 730 9.03 -25.85 22.51
C ASP A 730 9.18 -25.59 21.00
N TRP A 731 8.69 -24.46 20.49
CA TRP A 731 8.92 -24.02 19.11
C TRP A 731 10.41 -23.77 18.84
N ILE A 732 11.12 -22.98 19.66
CA ILE A 732 12.55 -22.70 19.42
C ILE A 732 13.41 -23.97 19.58
N LYS A 733 13.02 -24.89 20.48
CA LYS A 733 13.65 -26.22 20.60
C LYS A 733 13.49 -27.06 19.31
N ALA A 734 12.37 -26.94 18.62
CA ALA A 734 12.12 -27.62 17.34
C ALA A 734 12.81 -26.91 16.16
N ASP A 735 12.79 -25.58 16.11
CA ASP A 735 13.39 -24.74 15.07
C ASP A 735 14.92 -24.90 15.02
N LEU A 736 15.59 -24.76 16.18
CA LEU A 736 17.04 -25.02 16.31
C LEU A 736 17.44 -26.46 15.95
N ALA A 737 16.55 -27.44 16.19
CA ALA A 737 16.79 -28.85 15.85
C ALA A 737 16.48 -29.18 14.37
N ALA A 738 15.70 -28.34 13.68
CA ALA A 738 15.38 -28.45 12.26
C ALA A 738 16.32 -27.63 11.36
N ASN A 739 17.05 -26.67 11.93
CA ASN A 739 17.99 -25.82 11.23
C ASN A 739 19.08 -26.64 10.51
N THR A 740 19.37 -26.27 9.26
CA THR A 740 20.40 -26.90 8.40
C THR A 740 21.47 -25.90 7.92
N LYS A 741 21.43 -24.66 8.42
CA LYS A 741 22.43 -23.63 8.17
C LYS A 741 23.66 -23.83 9.04
N GLN A 742 24.80 -23.32 8.56
CA GLN A 742 26.02 -23.27 9.37
C GLN A 742 25.94 -22.20 10.45
N CYS A 743 25.28 -21.07 10.16
CA CYS A 743 25.31 -19.88 11.00
C CYS A 743 23.91 -19.53 11.50
N THR A 744 23.80 -19.16 12.79
CA THR A 744 22.51 -18.78 13.40
C THR A 744 22.64 -17.46 14.16
N VAL A 745 21.68 -16.55 13.92
CA VAL A 745 21.55 -15.26 14.63
C VAL A 745 20.13 -15.13 15.18
N VAL A 746 20.01 -14.63 16.41
CA VAL A 746 18.74 -14.50 17.11
C VAL A 746 18.58 -13.08 17.66
N TYR A 747 17.35 -12.56 17.67
CA TYR A 747 17.07 -11.24 18.23
C TYR A 747 15.69 -11.15 18.91
N TYR A 748 15.67 -10.40 20.00
CA TYR A 748 14.53 -10.16 20.90
C TYR A 748 14.82 -8.89 21.73
N HIS A 749 14.00 -8.56 22.72
CA HIS A 749 14.17 -7.33 23.49
C HIS A 749 15.03 -7.53 24.75
N HIS A 750 14.51 -8.24 25.77
CA HIS A 750 15.10 -8.38 27.11
C HIS A 750 16.44 -9.15 27.14
N PRO A 751 17.62 -8.53 27.39
CA PRO A 751 18.92 -9.21 27.38
C PRO A 751 19.11 -10.22 28.51
N ALA A 752 19.86 -11.29 28.23
CA ALA A 752 20.24 -12.27 29.24
C ALA A 752 21.42 -11.76 30.09
N PHE A 753 22.36 -11.01 29.51
CA PHE A 753 23.45 -10.35 30.24
C PHE A 753 23.59 -8.88 29.81
N THR A 754 23.56 -7.97 30.79
CA THR A 754 23.74 -6.52 30.55
C THR A 754 24.23 -5.78 31.79
N SER A 755 25.18 -4.87 31.61
CA SER A 755 25.73 -4.00 32.66
C SER A 755 24.94 -2.71 32.89
N GLY A 756 23.87 -2.47 32.13
CA GLY A 756 23.03 -1.27 32.20
C GLY A 756 22.22 -1.16 33.49
N THR A 757 21.27 -0.22 33.53
CA THR A 757 20.47 0.08 34.72
C THR A 757 19.31 -0.88 34.95
N HIS A 758 18.78 -1.54 33.92
CA HIS A 758 17.69 -2.50 34.05
C HIS A 758 18.24 -3.85 34.52
N GLY A 759 19.32 -4.32 33.88
CA GLY A 759 20.06 -5.50 34.33
C GLY A 759 19.64 -6.81 33.66
N ASN A 760 20.16 -7.93 34.16
CA ASN A 760 19.90 -9.26 33.58
C ASN A 760 18.42 -9.62 33.74
N GLU A 761 17.72 -9.80 32.62
CA GLU A 761 16.34 -10.25 32.65
C GLU A 761 16.25 -11.78 32.75
N GLY A 762 15.93 -12.27 33.95
CA GLY A 762 15.93 -13.69 34.28
C GLY A 762 14.91 -14.53 33.48
N VAL A 763 13.94 -13.89 32.83
CA VAL A 763 13.05 -14.55 31.86
C VAL A 763 13.82 -15.08 30.62
N SER A 764 14.96 -14.49 30.30
CA SER A 764 15.81 -14.88 29.17
C SER A 764 16.80 -16.01 29.49
N ASP A 765 16.93 -16.45 30.76
CA ASP A 765 17.93 -17.45 31.17
C ASP A 765 17.75 -18.83 30.50
N GLU A 766 16.52 -19.38 30.42
CA GLU A 766 16.31 -20.67 29.73
C GLU A 766 16.56 -20.52 28.23
N VAL A 767 16.04 -19.47 27.60
CA VAL A 767 16.16 -19.26 26.15
C VAL A 767 17.61 -19.02 25.75
N TRP A 768 18.37 -18.23 26.52
CA TRP A 768 19.82 -18.10 26.38
C TRP A 768 20.52 -19.46 26.47
N ALA A 769 20.21 -20.25 27.50
CA ALA A 769 20.81 -21.57 27.68
C ALA A 769 20.50 -22.52 26.51
N LEU A 770 19.32 -22.46 25.91
CA LEU A 770 18.97 -23.25 24.73
C LEU A 770 19.79 -22.82 23.50
N MET A 771 19.84 -21.53 23.20
CA MET A 771 20.60 -20.96 22.08
C MET A 771 22.10 -21.25 22.20
N ALA A 772 22.69 -21.02 23.38
CA ALA A 772 24.11 -21.23 23.62
C ALA A 772 24.52 -22.70 23.63
N ASN A 773 23.63 -23.63 24.01
CA ASN A 773 23.86 -25.07 23.85
C ASN A 773 23.64 -25.57 22.41
N ALA A 774 22.86 -24.84 21.60
CA ALA A 774 22.64 -25.14 20.18
C ALA A 774 23.72 -24.57 19.25
N GLY A 775 24.64 -23.73 19.74
CA GLY A 775 25.67 -23.10 18.94
C GLY A 775 25.19 -21.86 18.17
N VAL A 776 24.26 -21.09 18.72
CA VAL A 776 23.90 -19.77 18.17
C VAL A 776 25.12 -18.84 18.23
N GLU A 777 25.37 -18.09 17.15
CA GLU A 777 26.58 -17.27 16.98
C GLU A 777 26.42 -15.88 17.62
N LEU A 778 25.26 -15.27 17.39
CA LEU A 778 24.96 -13.90 17.76
C LEU A 778 23.52 -13.77 18.28
N VAL A 779 23.39 -13.14 19.45
CA VAL A 779 22.14 -12.71 20.07
C VAL A 779 22.13 -11.19 20.15
N ILE A 780 20.99 -10.55 19.85
CA ILE A 780 20.87 -9.09 19.76
C ILE A 780 19.64 -8.59 20.51
N ASN A 781 19.82 -7.52 21.30
CA ASN A 781 18.85 -7.00 22.28
C ASN A 781 18.67 -5.47 22.23
N GLY A 782 17.61 -4.97 22.87
CA GLY A 782 17.32 -3.55 23.12
C GLY A 782 17.39 -3.26 24.63
N HIS A 783 16.27 -2.83 25.20
CA HIS A 783 15.91 -2.73 26.63
C HIS A 783 16.74 -1.82 27.53
N ASP A 784 18.08 -1.89 27.50
CA ASP A 784 18.92 -1.10 28.42
C ASP A 784 19.29 0.30 27.88
N HIS A 785 18.81 0.65 26.69
CA HIS A 785 19.04 1.94 26.01
C HIS A 785 20.53 2.28 25.78
N ASP A 786 21.38 1.26 25.60
CA ASP A 786 22.83 1.43 25.43
C ASP A 786 23.42 0.46 24.39
N TYR A 787 24.72 0.57 24.12
CA TYR A 787 25.49 -0.52 23.49
C TYR A 787 26.35 -1.27 24.48
N GLU A 788 26.06 -2.54 24.71
CA GLU A 788 27.01 -3.45 25.34
C GLU A 788 27.24 -4.67 24.45
N ARG A 789 28.52 -4.99 24.21
CA ARG A 789 28.94 -6.22 23.53
C ARG A 789 29.78 -7.07 24.45
N PHE A 790 29.44 -8.35 24.49
CA PHE A 790 30.15 -9.39 25.22
C PHE A 790 31.22 -10.07 24.34
N ALA A 791 32.16 -10.75 24.98
CA ALA A 791 32.92 -11.81 24.32
C ALA A 791 32.04 -13.07 24.17
N PRO A 792 32.41 -14.05 23.32
CA PRO A 792 31.78 -15.37 23.30
C PRO A 792 31.52 -15.96 24.69
N GLN A 793 30.27 -16.35 24.97
CA GLN A 793 29.82 -16.89 26.27
C GLN A 793 29.07 -18.22 26.14
N SER A 794 29.18 -19.02 27.20
CA SER A 794 28.43 -20.26 27.40
C SER A 794 26.98 -20.00 27.83
N ALA A 795 26.20 -21.08 27.96
CA ALA A 795 24.87 -21.11 28.58
C ALA A 795 24.79 -20.56 30.02
N THR A 796 25.92 -20.19 30.66
CA THR A 796 25.97 -19.57 32.00
C THR A 796 26.65 -18.19 31.99
N GLY A 797 26.77 -17.52 30.84
CA GLY A 797 27.46 -16.21 30.72
C GLY A 797 28.96 -16.25 30.97
N ALA A 798 29.56 -17.44 31.09
CA ALA A 798 31.00 -17.59 31.30
C ALA A 798 31.73 -17.66 29.95
N ALA A 799 32.87 -16.98 29.84
CA ALA A 799 33.67 -16.88 28.62
C ALA A 799 34.01 -18.26 28.04
N ALA A 800 33.63 -18.51 26.77
CA ALA A 800 33.80 -19.77 26.08
C ALA A 800 34.23 -19.52 24.63
N ALA A 801 35.31 -20.16 24.16
CA ALA A 801 35.93 -19.81 22.87
C ALA A 801 35.00 -20.02 21.64
N ASN A 802 34.10 -21.00 21.71
CA ASN A 802 33.04 -21.29 20.74
C ASN A 802 31.68 -21.09 21.44
N GLY A 803 31.42 -19.86 21.87
CA GLY A 803 30.20 -19.49 22.59
C GLY A 803 29.49 -18.32 21.92
N THR A 804 28.20 -18.21 22.19
CA THR A 804 27.32 -17.15 21.66
C THR A 804 27.81 -15.76 22.07
N VAL A 805 27.83 -14.82 21.14
CA VAL A 805 28.09 -13.40 21.41
C VAL A 805 26.76 -12.68 21.62
N GLU A 806 26.68 -11.86 22.67
CA GLU A 806 25.51 -11.01 22.94
C GLU A 806 25.84 -9.54 22.63
N ILE A 807 24.89 -8.84 22.01
CA ILE A 807 24.94 -7.40 21.72
C ILE A 807 23.64 -6.72 22.15
N VAL A 808 23.68 -5.98 23.25
CA VAL A 808 22.70 -4.96 23.60
C VAL A 808 22.90 -3.77 22.66
N ALA A 809 21.82 -3.25 22.05
CA ALA A 809 21.89 -2.18 21.05
C ALA A 809 20.66 -1.24 21.07
N GLY A 810 20.33 -0.76 22.27
CA GLY A 810 19.21 0.12 22.60
C GLY A 810 19.34 1.61 22.22
N MET A 811 20.21 1.97 21.27
CA MET A 811 20.49 3.39 20.97
C MET A 811 19.57 3.97 19.89
N GLY A 812 18.38 3.39 19.68
CA GLY A 812 17.54 3.63 18.53
C GLY A 812 17.00 5.05 18.45
N GLY A 813 16.75 5.71 19.57
CA GLY A 813 16.38 7.13 19.59
C GLY A 813 15.77 7.67 20.88
N VAL A 814 15.47 6.81 21.87
CA VAL A 814 14.92 7.19 23.17
C VAL A 814 15.99 7.17 24.29
N ASN A 815 15.65 7.74 25.45
CA ASN A 815 16.56 8.17 26.52
C ASN A 815 17.70 7.18 26.88
N LEU A 816 18.94 7.42 26.41
CA LEU A 816 20.09 6.57 26.74
C LEU A 816 20.32 6.44 28.26
N THR A 817 20.61 5.24 28.75
CA THR A 817 20.96 4.99 30.16
C THR A 817 22.48 4.93 30.41
N GLY A 818 22.89 4.39 31.56
CA GLY A 818 24.28 4.23 31.95
C GLY A 818 24.51 2.88 32.64
N TYR A 819 25.74 2.65 33.08
CA TYR A 819 26.16 1.34 33.58
C TYR A 819 26.39 1.33 35.08
N GLU A 820 25.85 0.31 35.75
CA GLU A 820 26.13 0.05 37.17
C GLU A 820 26.98 -1.21 37.34
N ASN A 821 26.38 -2.38 37.11
CA ASN A 821 26.92 -3.66 37.54
C ASN A 821 27.67 -4.38 36.42
N VAL A 822 28.80 -3.77 36.01
CA VAL A 822 29.73 -4.24 34.97
C VAL A 822 29.93 -5.75 35.01
N LYS A 823 29.42 -6.45 34.00
CA LYS A 823 29.47 -7.91 33.89
C LYS A 823 30.87 -8.39 33.50
N PRO A 824 31.36 -9.54 34.02
CA PRO A 824 32.75 -9.96 33.85
C PRO A 824 33.21 -10.21 32.40
N ASN A 825 32.28 -10.52 31.49
CA ASN A 825 32.57 -10.90 30.10
C ASN A 825 32.20 -9.80 29.07
N SER A 826 31.77 -8.63 29.54
CA SER A 826 31.58 -7.46 28.67
C SER A 826 32.92 -6.93 28.18
N VAL A 827 33.02 -6.68 26.87
CA VAL A 827 34.26 -6.18 26.23
C VAL A 827 34.12 -4.78 25.65
N LYS A 828 32.90 -4.27 25.46
CA LYS A 828 32.66 -2.92 24.95
C LYS A 828 31.35 -2.34 25.47
N ARG A 829 31.39 -1.06 25.84
CA ARG A 829 30.24 -0.24 26.25
C ARG A 829 30.20 1.10 25.52
N VAL A 830 29.01 1.62 25.17
CA VAL A 830 28.73 2.98 24.68
C VAL A 830 27.30 3.41 25.10
N GLY A 831 27.18 4.21 26.15
CA GLY A 831 25.91 4.81 26.61
C GLY A 831 25.78 6.32 26.34
N ASP A 832 26.70 6.92 25.58
CA ASP A 832 26.75 8.37 25.34
C ASP A 832 26.31 8.79 23.92
N LYS A 833 25.86 7.85 23.09
CA LYS A 833 25.62 8.06 21.64
C LYS A 833 24.42 7.27 21.10
N TYR A 834 23.50 8.00 20.45
CA TYR A 834 22.50 7.41 19.57
C TYR A 834 23.17 6.81 18.32
N GLY A 835 22.61 5.72 17.78
CA GLY A 835 23.24 5.00 16.67
C GLY A 835 22.41 3.84 16.14
N VAL A 836 23.02 3.04 15.28
CA VAL A 836 22.44 1.80 14.74
C VAL A 836 23.49 0.69 14.66
N LEU A 837 23.05 -0.55 14.83
CA LEU A 837 23.87 -1.73 14.66
C LEU A 837 23.88 -2.14 13.18
N GLN A 838 25.00 -1.94 12.50
CA GLN A 838 25.24 -2.49 11.16
C GLN A 838 25.80 -3.91 11.29
N LEU A 839 25.24 -4.85 10.55
CA LEU A 839 25.70 -6.24 10.46
C LEU A 839 26.07 -6.52 9.00
N ASP A 840 27.35 -6.69 8.71
CA ASP A 840 27.84 -7.16 7.40
C ASP A 840 28.08 -8.68 7.47
N PHE A 841 27.17 -9.45 6.88
CA PHE A 841 27.20 -10.92 6.84
C PHE A 841 27.99 -11.45 5.63
N THR A 842 28.60 -12.61 5.80
CA THR A 842 29.17 -13.49 4.76
C THR A 842 28.51 -14.88 4.84
N ASP A 843 29.05 -15.87 4.13
CA ASP A 843 28.62 -17.28 4.26
C ASP A 843 29.03 -17.97 5.59
N ASP A 844 30.00 -17.40 6.32
CA ASP A 844 30.71 -18.03 7.45
C ASP A 844 30.97 -17.11 8.65
N SER A 845 30.61 -15.82 8.55
CA SER A 845 30.90 -14.81 9.57
C SER A 845 29.99 -13.58 9.45
N VAL A 846 29.89 -12.83 10.55
CA VAL A 846 29.22 -11.52 10.59
C VAL A 846 30.12 -10.49 11.24
N THR A 847 30.35 -9.37 10.55
CA THR A 847 31.02 -8.19 11.11
C THR A 847 29.97 -7.22 11.64
N SER A 848 29.82 -7.15 12.96
CA SER A 848 28.99 -6.15 13.62
C SER A 848 29.74 -4.83 13.81
N LYS A 849 29.03 -3.72 13.65
CA LYS A 849 29.56 -2.35 13.81
C LYS A 849 28.50 -1.47 14.45
N LEU A 850 28.84 -0.81 15.56
CA LEU A 850 28.03 0.32 16.02
C LEU A 850 28.40 1.55 15.19
N ILE A 851 27.44 2.06 14.43
CA ILE A 851 27.55 3.34 13.74
C ILE A 851 26.76 4.39 14.54
N ALA A 852 27.44 5.37 15.12
CA ALA A 852 26.80 6.46 15.82
C ALA A 852 26.20 7.49 14.85
N VAL A 853 25.21 8.26 15.30
CA VAL A 853 24.68 9.43 14.58
C VAL A 853 25.84 10.36 14.17
N GLY A 854 25.86 10.75 12.90
CA GLY A 854 27.01 11.41 12.27
C GLY A 854 27.96 10.47 11.51
N GLY A 855 27.73 9.16 11.54
CA GLY A 855 28.45 8.16 10.72
C GLY A 855 29.77 7.66 11.32
N ALA A 856 30.07 8.00 12.58
CA ALA A 856 31.28 7.54 13.25
C ALA A 856 31.14 6.08 13.73
N VAL A 857 32.07 5.21 13.33
CA VAL A 857 32.15 3.84 13.85
C VAL A 857 32.62 3.87 15.30
N ALA A 858 31.75 3.54 16.24
CA ALA A 858 32.05 3.54 17.67
C ALA A 858 32.57 2.19 18.16
N ASP A 859 32.24 1.09 17.48
CA ASP A 859 32.78 -0.26 17.72
C ASP A 859 32.79 -1.11 16.45
N THR A 860 33.60 -2.18 16.43
CA THR A 860 33.57 -3.20 15.37
C THR A 860 34.01 -4.55 15.94
N SER A 861 33.29 -5.61 15.61
CA SER A 861 33.64 -7.01 15.92
C SER A 861 33.39 -7.88 14.70
N THR A 862 34.06 -9.02 14.60
CA THR A 862 33.69 -10.09 13.66
C THR A 862 33.50 -11.38 14.44
N ILE A 863 32.39 -12.05 14.16
CA ILE A 863 31.96 -13.32 14.74
C ILE A 863 32.04 -14.34 13.60
N THR A 864 32.65 -15.49 13.82
CA THR A 864 32.83 -16.56 12.81
C THR A 864 32.11 -17.80 13.30
N CYS A 865 31.37 -18.45 12.40
CA CYS A 865 30.53 -19.58 12.76
C CYS A 865 31.35 -20.81 13.17
N HIS A 866 30.81 -21.64 14.06
CA HIS A 866 31.53 -22.74 14.71
C HIS A 866 31.71 -24.02 13.87
#